data_AF-W2H5W2-F1
#
_entry.id   AF-W2H5W2-F1
#
_cell.length_a   1.000
_cell.length_b   1.000
_cell.length_c   1.000
_cell.angle_alpha   90.00
_cell.angle_beta   90.00
_cell.angle_gamma   90.00
#
_symmetry.space_group_name_H-M   'P 1'
#
loop_
_entity.id
_entity.type
_entity.pdbx_description
1 polymer ?
#
loop_
_entity_poly.entity_id
_entity_poly.type
_entity_poly.pdbx_seq_one_letter_code
_entity_poly.pdbx_strand_id
1 'polypeptide(L)'
;MRLYVHFEPSDEELAWTKRVNLPPVDDISTCPSVRSVLRCFFTAYNAKFRSKTLPEPGNVDVYVEFHQNASSRRLLESLDESVAEIGSSAGCTDKMLLKSGKTCDFELVVVPKEPQRKVLGPEPPPALKTKFKYLAETIEEDGRDSKLHGVLELAATYMKQRKFRAAREIYTDVVMKKEPLNPEALVALGDILVANGQHEEAVEEYFFKCWKEHGGEECGCKAHAQVAFTSGLKIAECYIELGKFNEAVRILDEMQTFLRVNSGSTGGEFKRKIFFPDTEERLWMEEQMDVLKARALYETKSFDNQENAISLIVHLLPDLAAPTLNLDALFLYAKIAFDRGKKSEALSMALRVLVGKSSDRAVKKVLVSFLNDSGWMERLKNAVPPNGPSAGAAYAFIATILKDLGAVEKAIACFQLAQDCDPQNASYALNHAHALEICCRYAEAYHILTVFFRRNGTLKVGSGGNEAAKLLAGSFVEILDLAKAWYGGHNGKQAPGVLSEIQGYRWCIEWVSGNGGYAMVTPPSSDSLDMEDPKVAPLRLHTVQAKIKASSVLPDAELDLLACFFTIVKILFVNGRLSVLPSLIRVLEPLRLGRELHRTTIRNEQAYYACIAQLLSIENALVMSPPVSPDGCPDAIYICGDSHTLATAWREISPHGEQILLRPALVTGLKHWHLRKESTFYPKLNFWHVVANIPSKSRVIFLFGEIDCREGILEAVEKCKYETIKEGMEHAIGIFMEVLSDIVEKFEFDVYIHPVVPVLDETRSLVISYNKLFQKRVDESSISRWLDFHDDLVCGDPPKLRPEFRLDGTHLHPSYLSKLEEALKLADAR
;
A
#
# COMPACT_ATOMS: atom_id res chain seq x y z
N MET A 1 -28.91 -4.38 25.41
CA MET A 1 -28.35 -4.45 24.04
C MET A 1 -27.22 -3.43 23.91
N ARG A 2 -26.13 -3.70 23.16
CA ARG A 2 -25.05 -2.72 22.95
C ARG A 2 -25.03 -2.28 21.49
N LEU A 3 -25.29 -1.01 21.21
CA LEU A 3 -25.29 -0.45 19.86
C LEU A 3 -24.07 0.46 19.70
N TYR A 4 -23.32 0.31 18.61
CA TYR A 4 -22.31 1.31 18.26
C TYR A 4 -22.95 2.42 17.45
N VAL A 5 -22.58 3.65 17.80
CA VAL A 5 -22.90 4.84 17.02
C VAL A 5 -21.57 5.46 16.61
N HIS A 6 -21.33 5.57 15.32
CA HIS A 6 -20.16 6.17 14.71
C HIS A 6 -20.54 7.52 14.11
N PHE A 7 -19.85 8.59 14.48
CA PHE A 7 -20.02 9.91 13.89
C PHE A 7 -18.85 10.22 12.96
N GLU A 8 -19.16 10.49 11.69
CA GLU A 8 -18.23 10.80 10.60
C GLU A 8 -18.40 12.28 10.17
N PRO A 9 -17.78 13.23 10.88
CA PRO A 9 -17.77 14.63 10.45
C PRO A 9 -16.75 14.85 9.31
N SER A 10 -16.84 16.01 8.64
CA SER A 10 -15.90 16.42 7.58
C SER A 10 -14.45 16.62 8.07
N ASP A 11 -14.26 16.82 9.38
CA ASP A 11 -12.97 16.93 10.03
C ASP A 11 -12.65 15.63 10.79
N GLU A 12 -11.65 14.88 10.35
CA GLU A 12 -11.31 13.55 10.91
C GLU A 12 -10.93 13.60 12.40
N GLU A 13 -10.43 14.73 12.91
CA GLU A 13 -10.09 14.88 14.34
C GLU A 13 -11.33 14.88 15.25
N LEU A 14 -12.50 15.12 14.66
CA LEU A 14 -13.79 15.13 15.33
C LEU A 14 -14.54 13.79 15.17
N ALA A 15 -14.00 12.83 14.44
CA ALA A 15 -14.62 11.51 14.28
C ALA A 15 -14.71 10.78 15.64
N TRP A 16 -15.86 10.16 15.91
CA TRP A 16 -16.05 9.47 17.19
C TRP A 16 -17.01 8.30 17.14
N THR A 17 -16.54 7.15 17.61
CA THR A 17 -17.39 5.99 17.89
C THR A 17 -17.66 5.90 19.38
N LYS A 18 -18.94 5.75 19.74
CA LYS A 18 -19.33 5.42 21.11
C LYS A 18 -20.29 4.24 21.12
N ARG A 19 -20.01 3.31 22.03
CA ARG A 19 -20.94 2.24 22.39
C ARG A 19 -22.03 2.79 23.31
N VAL A 20 -23.27 2.74 22.87
CA VAL A 20 -24.45 3.08 23.67
C VAL A 20 -25.05 1.79 24.23
N ASN A 21 -25.22 1.74 25.56
CA ASN A 21 -25.88 0.63 26.23
C ASN A 21 -27.38 0.93 26.30
N LEU A 22 -28.18 0.11 25.64
CA LEU A 22 -29.64 0.19 25.70
C LEU A 22 -30.16 -0.72 26.81
N PRO A 23 -31.18 -0.29 27.57
CA PRO A 23 -31.79 -1.11 28.62
C PRO A 23 -32.28 -2.44 28.03
N PRO A 24 -32.28 -3.54 28.80
CA PRO A 24 -32.94 -4.77 28.38
C PRO A 24 -34.44 -4.50 28.25
N VAL A 25 -35.04 -5.00 27.17
CA VAL A 25 -36.42 -4.68 26.81
C VAL A 25 -37.19 -5.98 26.57
N ASP A 26 -38.29 -6.19 27.31
CA ASP A 26 -39.10 -7.41 27.20
C ASP A 26 -40.11 -7.38 26.04
N ASP A 27 -40.46 -6.18 25.55
CA ASP A 27 -41.35 -5.95 24.41
C ASP A 27 -40.68 -5.01 23.37
N ILE A 28 -40.70 -5.41 22.09
CA ILE A 28 -40.14 -4.65 20.94
C ILE A 28 -40.68 -3.22 20.90
N SER A 29 -41.94 -3.02 21.31
CA SER A 29 -42.62 -1.73 21.35
C SER A 29 -42.02 -0.73 22.37
N THR A 30 -41.22 -1.23 23.32
CA THR A 30 -40.62 -0.43 24.40
C THR A 30 -39.12 -0.16 24.19
N CYS A 31 -38.55 -0.60 23.05
CA CYS A 31 -37.16 -0.35 22.69
C CYS A 31 -36.99 1.12 22.25
N PRO A 32 -35.93 1.82 22.69
CA PRO A 32 -35.75 3.23 22.36
C PRO A 32 -35.65 3.44 20.85
N SER A 33 -36.22 4.53 20.36
CA SER A 33 -36.05 4.95 18.97
C SER A 33 -34.63 5.38 18.69
N VAL A 34 -34.22 5.30 17.42
CA VAL A 34 -32.90 5.81 16.98
C VAL A 34 -32.69 7.26 17.39
N ARG A 35 -33.72 8.11 17.31
CA ARG A 35 -33.69 9.50 17.76
C ARG A 35 -33.32 9.63 19.25
N SER A 36 -33.86 8.76 20.10
CA SER A 36 -33.54 8.74 21.54
C SER A 36 -32.08 8.34 21.78
N VAL A 37 -31.58 7.34 21.04
CA VAL A 37 -30.19 6.90 21.10
C VAL A 37 -29.23 8.01 20.65
N LEU A 38 -29.54 8.70 19.56
CA LEU A 38 -28.73 9.80 19.03
C LEU A 38 -28.67 10.98 19.99
N ARG A 39 -29.77 11.33 20.67
CA ARG A 39 -29.74 12.37 21.72
C ARG A 39 -28.75 12.02 22.83
N CYS A 40 -28.72 10.76 23.26
CA CYS A 40 -27.78 10.30 24.29
C CYS A 40 -26.33 10.31 23.79
N PHE A 41 -26.12 9.90 22.53
CA PHE A 41 -24.81 9.95 21.86
C PHE A 41 -24.29 11.38 21.72
N PHE A 42 -25.08 12.30 21.16
CA PHE A 42 -24.69 13.70 20.95
C PHE A 42 -24.44 14.44 22.26
N THR A 43 -25.22 14.16 23.31
CA THR A 43 -24.95 14.72 24.65
C THR A 43 -23.53 14.36 25.12
N ALA A 44 -23.11 13.11 24.91
CA ALA A 44 -21.78 12.67 25.29
C ALA A 44 -20.67 13.17 24.35
N TYR A 45 -20.99 13.31 23.07
CA TYR A 45 -20.07 13.85 22.07
C TYR A 45 -19.76 15.32 22.38
N ASN A 46 -20.80 16.11 22.65
CA ASN A 46 -20.68 17.52 23.00
C ASN A 46 -19.92 17.73 24.31
N ALA A 47 -20.12 16.86 25.31
CA ALA A 47 -19.34 16.88 26.55
C ALA A 47 -17.84 16.61 26.32
N LYS A 48 -17.50 15.76 25.34
CA LYS A 48 -16.11 15.39 25.02
C LYS A 48 -15.39 16.48 24.21
N PHE A 49 -16.03 17.02 23.17
CA PHE A 49 -15.35 17.86 22.18
C PHE A 49 -15.65 19.36 22.28
N ARG A 50 -16.61 19.81 23.11
CA ARG A 50 -16.96 21.24 23.32
C ARG A 50 -17.09 22.06 22.02
N SER A 51 -17.68 21.47 20.98
CA SER A 51 -17.82 22.07 19.64
C SER A 51 -18.69 23.34 19.64
N LYS A 52 -18.39 24.30 18.75
CA LYS A 52 -19.22 25.50 18.49
C LYS A 52 -20.50 25.17 17.71
N THR A 53 -20.52 24.07 16.96
CA THR A 53 -21.66 23.61 16.16
C THR A 53 -22.10 22.25 16.66
N LEU A 54 -23.30 22.17 17.22
CA LEU A 54 -23.81 20.97 17.90
C LEU A 54 -24.48 20.03 16.88
N PRO A 55 -24.04 18.77 16.74
CA PRO A 55 -24.79 17.79 15.99
C PRO A 55 -26.07 17.44 16.74
N GLU A 56 -27.19 17.45 16.03
CA GLU A 56 -28.53 17.15 16.52
C GLU A 56 -29.26 16.23 15.53
N PRO A 57 -30.26 15.43 15.95
CA PRO A 57 -30.94 14.52 15.04
C PRO A 57 -31.56 15.17 13.79
N GLY A 58 -31.78 16.49 13.79
CA GLY A 58 -32.31 17.24 12.65
C GLY A 58 -31.29 17.57 11.55
N ASN A 59 -29.99 17.62 11.87
CA ASN A 59 -28.92 18.08 10.97
C ASN A 59 -27.93 16.97 10.58
N VAL A 60 -28.35 15.71 10.72
CA VAL A 60 -27.55 14.52 10.36
C VAL A 60 -28.36 13.55 9.51
N ASP A 61 -27.67 12.85 8.63
CA ASP A 61 -28.12 11.62 7.99
C ASP A 61 -27.61 10.44 8.81
N VAL A 62 -28.47 9.44 9.00
CA VAL A 62 -28.17 8.29 9.85
C VAL A 62 -28.33 7.06 9.00
N TYR A 63 -27.24 6.33 8.86
CA TYR A 63 -27.19 5.07 8.15
C TYR A 63 -27.14 3.92 9.14
N VAL A 64 -27.70 2.79 8.73
CA VAL A 64 -27.53 1.51 9.40
C VAL A 64 -26.47 0.74 8.60
N GLU A 65 -25.44 0.26 9.29
CA GLU A 65 -24.38 -0.53 8.69
C GLU A 65 -24.29 -1.88 9.41
N PHE A 66 -24.42 -2.97 8.66
CA PHE A 66 -24.37 -4.33 9.19
C PHE A 66 -22.94 -4.87 9.11
N HIS A 67 -22.49 -5.54 10.17
CA HIS A 67 -21.19 -6.22 10.21
C HIS A 67 -19.97 -5.33 9.87
N GLN A 68 -20.05 -4.01 10.10
CA GLN A 68 -18.98 -3.05 9.79
C GLN A 68 -18.55 -3.10 8.31
N ASN A 69 -19.52 -3.36 7.43
CA ASN A 69 -19.32 -3.39 6.00
C ASN A 69 -19.98 -2.15 5.39
N ALA A 70 -19.17 -1.18 4.96
CA ALA A 70 -19.63 0.04 4.29
C ALA A 70 -20.50 -0.24 3.05
N SER A 71 -20.35 -1.39 2.39
CA SER A 71 -21.21 -1.78 1.25
C SER A 71 -22.63 -2.20 1.67
N SER A 72 -22.86 -2.43 2.97
CA SER A 72 -24.17 -2.74 3.56
C SER A 72 -24.89 -1.50 4.07
N ARG A 73 -24.24 -0.33 4.01
CA ARG A 73 -24.72 0.94 4.57
C ARG A 73 -26.02 1.37 3.88
N ARG A 74 -27.09 1.54 4.66
CA ARG A 74 -28.42 1.96 4.19
C ARG A 74 -28.88 3.17 4.98
N LEU A 75 -29.36 4.21 4.29
CA LEU A 75 -29.92 5.40 4.94
C LEU A 75 -31.21 5.02 5.67
N LEU A 76 -31.35 5.46 6.92
CA LEU A 76 -32.56 5.26 7.70
C LEU A 76 -33.60 6.33 7.34
N GLU A 77 -34.76 5.91 6.82
CA GLU A 77 -35.81 6.83 6.35
C GLU A 77 -36.49 7.60 7.48
N SER A 78 -36.56 7.00 8.68
CA SER A 78 -37.13 7.63 9.87
C SER A 78 -36.30 7.36 11.12
N LEU A 79 -35.92 8.43 11.83
CA LEU A 79 -35.23 8.31 13.13
C LEU A 79 -36.17 7.90 14.28
N ASP A 80 -37.48 7.89 14.03
CA ASP A 80 -38.47 7.52 15.05
C ASP A 80 -38.73 6.00 15.11
N GLU A 81 -38.10 5.23 14.23
CA GLU A 81 -38.11 3.76 14.27
C GLU A 81 -37.41 3.22 15.54
N SER A 82 -37.97 2.14 16.07
CA SER A 82 -37.37 1.39 17.17
C SER A 82 -36.10 0.69 16.72
N VAL A 83 -35.04 0.73 17.53
CA VAL A 83 -33.78 0.00 17.24
C VAL A 83 -34.03 -1.51 17.04
N ALA A 84 -35.09 -2.06 17.64
CA ALA A 84 -35.45 -3.47 17.47
C ALA A 84 -36.09 -3.77 16.09
N GLU A 85 -36.80 -2.81 15.50
CA GLU A 85 -37.42 -2.97 14.17
C GLU A 85 -36.38 -2.91 13.05
N ILE A 86 -35.36 -2.07 13.22
CA ILE A 86 -34.21 -1.95 12.29
C ILE A 86 -33.45 -3.28 12.16
N GLY A 87 -33.25 -3.99 13.27
CA GLY A 87 -32.64 -5.33 13.23
C GLY A 87 -33.53 -6.39 12.58
N SER A 88 -34.86 -6.21 12.62
CA SER A 88 -35.82 -7.21 12.13
C SER A 88 -36.02 -7.15 10.60
N SER A 89 -35.89 -5.97 9.98
CA SER A 89 -36.17 -5.74 8.55
C SER A 89 -35.10 -6.29 7.59
N ALA A 90 -33.93 -6.70 8.08
CA ALA A 90 -32.83 -7.26 7.29
C ALA A 90 -32.77 -8.80 7.29
N GLY A 91 -33.79 -9.49 7.83
CA GLY A 91 -33.83 -10.95 7.90
C GLY A 91 -32.94 -11.57 8.97
N CYS A 92 -32.42 -10.77 9.91
CA CYS A 92 -31.51 -11.23 10.96
C CYS A 92 -31.92 -10.70 12.34
N THR A 93 -32.96 -11.27 12.95
CA THR A 93 -33.05 -11.27 14.42
C THR A 93 -33.53 -12.62 14.89
N ASP A 94 -32.60 -13.38 15.46
CA ASP A 94 -32.94 -14.39 16.44
C ASP A 94 -33.65 -13.68 17.61
N LYS A 95 -34.90 -14.05 17.92
CA LYS A 95 -35.72 -13.43 18.99
C LYS A 95 -35.02 -13.46 20.37
N MET A 96 -33.92 -14.22 20.50
CA MET A 96 -33.02 -14.27 21.65
C MET A 96 -32.15 -13.02 21.87
N LEU A 97 -31.98 -12.11 20.89
CA LEU A 97 -31.08 -10.95 21.01
C LEU A 97 -31.59 -9.88 22.00
N LEU A 98 -32.90 -9.67 22.09
CA LEU A 98 -33.52 -8.63 22.94
C LEU A 98 -33.30 -8.87 24.44
N LYS A 99 -33.06 -10.12 24.84
CA LYS A 99 -32.82 -10.53 26.25
C LYS A 99 -31.34 -10.72 26.59
N SER A 100 -30.44 -10.70 25.61
CA SER A 100 -29.02 -10.93 25.85
C SER A 100 -28.24 -9.61 25.77
N GLY A 101 -27.36 -9.35 26.73
CA GLY A 101 -26.49 -8.16 26.74
C GLY A 101 -25.44 -8.11 25.61
N LYS A 102 -25.70 -8.78 24.48
CA LYS A 102 -24.87 -8.84 23.27
C LYS A 102 -24.96 -7.53 22.47
N THR A 103 -23.95 -7.33 21.64
CA THR A 103 -23.87 -6.19 20.71
C THR A 103 -24.82 -6.43 19.53
N CYS A 104 -25.44 -5.36 19.04
CA CYS A 104 -26.15 -5.37 17.77
C CYS A 104 -25.21 -5.84 16.65
N ASP A 105 -25.75 -6.58 15.70
CA ASP A 105 -25.11 -6.98 14.44
C ASP A 105 -25.03 -5.84 13.42
N PHE A 106 -25.66 -4.71 13.72
CA PHE A 106 -25.55 -3.45 13.01
C PHE A 106 -25.10 -2.30 13.92
N GLU A 107 -24.62 -1.22 13.30
CA GLU A 107 -24.28 0.03 13.93
C GLU A 107 -24.96 1.20 13.22
N LEU A 108 -25.05 2.33 13.93
CA LEU A 108 -25.55 3.57 13.37
C LEU A 108 -24.38 4.44 12.96
N VAL A 109 -24.27 4.75 11.67
CA VAL A 109 -23.31 5.71 11.14
C VAL A 109 -24.02 7.04 10.96
N VAL A 110 -23.51 8.07 11.59
CA VAL A 110 -24.11 9.39 11.65
C VAL A 110 -23.20 10.35 10.90
N VAL A 111 -23.72 10.93 9.83
CA VAL A 111 -22.99 11.85 8.96
C VAL A 111 -23.71 13.20 9.01
N PRO A 112 -23.02 14.35 9.11
CA PRO A 112 -23.67 15.65 8.97
C PRO A 112 -24.44 15.74 7.65
N LYS A 113 -25.68 16.25 7.70
CA LYS A 113 -26.43 16.57 6.48
C LYS A 113 -25.71 17.71 5.77
N GLU A 114 -25.05 17.41 4.66
CA GLU A 114 -24.69 18.44 3.70
C GLU A 114 -25.98 19.09 3.18
N PRO A 115 -26.01 20.42 2.96
CA PRO A 115 -27.15 21.06 2.30
C PRO A 115 -27.44 20.34 0.98
N GLN A 116 -28.60 19.69 0.92
CA GLN A 116 -28.94 18.66 -0.05
C GLN A 116 -28.65 19.05 -1.50
N ARG A 117 -27.76 18.30 -2.17
CA ARG A 117 -27.80 18.10 -3.62
C ARG A 117 -28.32 16.69 -3.87
N LYS A 118 -29.47 16.56 -4.54
CA LYS A 118 -30.16 15.30 -4.85
C LYS A 118 -29.22 14.26 -5.49
N VAL A 119 -29.12 13.09 -4.86
CA VAL A 119 -28.51 11.89 -5.42
C VAL A 119 -29.59 11.07 -6.14
N LEU A 120 -29.44 10.88 -7.45
CA LEU A 120 -30.14 9.85 -8.23
C LEU A 120 -29.21 8.64 -8.34
N GLY A 121 -29.75 7.43 -8.18
CA GLY A 121 -29.03 6.17 -8.42
C GLY A 121 -28.58 6.01 -9.88
N PRO A 122 -27.96 4.87 -10.24
CA PRO A 122 -27.39 4.67 -11.57
C PRO A 122 -28.51 4.55 -12.61
N GLU A 123 -28.79 5.64 -13.33
CA GLU A 123 -29.56 5.60 -14.58
C GLU A 123 -28.65 5.12 -15.73
N PRO A 124 -29.21 4.39 -16.71
CA PRO A 124 -28.53 4.16 -17.99
C PRO A 124 -28.20 5.51 -18.66
N PRO A 125 -27.23 5.57 -19.60
CA PRO A 125 -26.71 6.83 -20.11
C PRO A 125 -27.86 7.74 -20.61
N PRO A 126 -28.02 8.96 -20.07
CA PRO A 126 -29.13 9.81 -20.49
C PRO A 126 -28.88 10.34 -21.88
N ALA A 127 -29.85 10.17 -22.77
CA ALA A 127 -29.93 10.98 -23.97
C ALA A 127 -30.00 12.47 -23.59
N LEU A 128 -29.13 13.28 -24.20
CA LEU A 128 -29.00 14.73 -24.05
C LEU A 128 -30.38 15.42 -23.89
N LYS A 129 -30.67 15.89 -22.68
CA LYS A 129 -31.78 16.82 -22.44
C LYS A 129 -31.27 18.11 -21.81
N THR A 130 -31.13 19.12 -22.67
CA THR A 130 -31.07 20.54 -22.36
C THR A 130 -32.23 20.97 -21.45
N LYS A 131 -31.95 21.30 -20.18
CA LYS A 131 -32.48 22.46 -19.40
C LYS A 131 -32.16 22.30 -17.91
N PHE A 132 -31.28 23.15 -17.37
CA PHE A 132 -31.09 23.34 -15.92
C PHE A 132 -31.97 24.51 -15.42
N LYS A 133 -32.60 24.35 -14.27
CA LYS A 133 -33.41 25.40 -13.61
C LYS A 133 -32.66 25.93 -12.38
N TYR A 134 -32.49 27.25 -12.34
CA TYR A 134 -31.78 28.03 -11.32
C TYR A 134 -32.44 27.99 -9.94
N LEU A 135 -31.61 27.98 -8.89
CA LEU A 135 -31.88 28.73 -7.66
C LEU A 135 -30.73 29.74 -7.50
N ALA A 136 -31.08 31.02 -7.47
CA ALA A 136 -30.16 32.12 -7.26
C ALA A 136 -30.34 32.63 -5.83
N GLU A 137 -29.31 32.51 -5.00
CA GLU A 137 -29.12 33.34 -3.81
C GLU A 137 -27.65 33.78 -3.77
N THR A 138 -27.46 35.01 -4.23
CA THR A 138 -26.45 36.03 -3.90
C THR A 138 -25.11 35.60 -3.25
N ILE A 139 -24.07 35.47 -4.07
CA ILE A 139 -22.68 35.85 -3.73
C ILE A 139 -22.13 36.60 -4.96
N GLU A 140 -22.16 37.92 -4.94
CA GLU A 140 -21.81 38.78 -6.08
C GLU A 140 -20.36 39.33 -6.01
N GLU A 141 -19.47 38.72 -5.21
CA GLU A 141 -18.09 39.23 -5.02
C GLU A 141 -17.00 38.52 -5.83
N ASP A 142 -17.23 37.33 -6.40
CA ASP A 142 -16.13 36.49 -6.91
C ASP A 142 -15.94 36.47 -8.45
N GLY A 143 -16.89 37.00 -9.21
CA GLY A 143 -16.82 37.02 -10.68
C GLY A 143 -16.81 35.64 -11.37
N ARG A 144 -16.94 34.54 -10.62
CA ARG A 144 -17.11 33.15 -11.12
C ARG A 144 -18.54 32.94 -11.63
N ASP A 145 -18.75 32.20 -12.73
CA ASP A 145 -20.11 31.84 -13.17
C ASP A 145 -20.79 30.95 -12.12
N SER A 146 -21.83 31.52 -11.47
CA SER A 146 -22.63 30.82 -10.45
C SER A 146 -23.23 29.50 -10.94
N LYS A 147 -23.36 29.30 -12.26
CA LYS A 147 -23.84 28.05 -12.86
C LYS A 147 -22.82 26.91 -12.83
N LEU A 148 -21.52 27.20 -12.76
CA LEU A 148 -20.44 26.21 -12.87
C LEU A 148 -19.77 25.88 -11.53
N HIS A 149 -19.99 26.70 -10.50
CA HIS A 149 -19.34 26.58 -9.19
C HIS A 149 -19.38 25.15 -8.60
N GLY A 150 -20.57 24.57 -8.43
CA GLY A 150 -20.71 23.22 -7.87
C GLY A 150 -20.25 22.08 -8.80
N VAL A 151 -19.92 22.36 -10.07
CA VAL A 151 -19.31 21.39 -10.99
C VAL A 151 -17.78 21.43 -10.85
N LEU A 152 -17.22 22.64 -10.78
CA LEU A 152 -15.79 22.88 -10.56
C LEU A 152 -15.33 22.33 -9.21
N GLU A 153 -16.12 22.51 -8.14
CA GLU A 153 -15.81 21.97 -6.81
C GLU A 153 -15.78 20.44 -6.78
N LEU A 154 -16.73 19.79 -7.47
CA LEU A 154 -16.75 18.33 -7.61
C LEU A 154 -15.52 17.84 -8.38
N ALA A 155 -15.18 18.47 -9.50
CA ALA A 155 -14.00 18.12 -10.27
C ALA A 155 -12.70 18.32 -9.47
N ALA A 156 -12.58 19.43 -8.73
CA ALA A 156 -11.45 19.68 -7.85
C ALA A 156 -11.36 18.65 -6.70
N THR A 157 -12.50 18.19 -6.18
CA THR A 157 -12.55 17.11 -5.19
C THR A 157 -12.03 15.80 -5.77
N TYR A 158 -12.40 15.47 -7.01
CA TYR A 158 -11.85 14.31 -7.72
C TYR A 158 -10.34 14.44 -7.97
N MET A 159 -9.84 15.64 -8.31
CA MET A 159 -8.41 15.90 -8.40
C MET A 159 -7.68 15.61 -7.07
N LYS A 160 -8.22 16.08 -5.94
CA LYS A 160 -7.68 15.81 -4.60
C LYS A 160 -7.69 14.32 -4.26
N GLN A 161 -8.75 13.61 -4.65
CA GLN A 161 -8.87 12.15 -4.51
C GLN A 161 -8.04 11.36 -5.53
N ARG A 162 -7.33 12.03 -6.45
CA ARG A 162 -6.58 11.43 -7.58
C ARG A 162 -7.43 10.59 -8.53
N LYS A 163 -8.72 10.91 -8.62
CA LYS A 163 -9.67 10.38 -9.62
C LYS A 163 -9.60 11.22 -10.89
N PHE A 164 -8.45 11.17 -11.56
CA PHE A 164 -8.15 12.09 -12.66
C PHE A 164 -9.04 11.87 -13.86
N ARG A 165 -9.46 10.63 -14.14
CA ARG A 165 -10.39 10.32 -15.24
C ARG A 165 -11.74 10.99 -15.03
N ALA A 166 -12.33 10.82 -13.85
CA ALA A 166 -13.59 11.47 -13.51
C ALA A 166 -13.48 13.00 -13.51
N ALA A 167 -12.37 13.55 -13.01
CA ALA A 167 -12.11 14.99 -13.08
C ALA A 167 -11.98 15.50 -14.52
N ARG A 168 -11.19 14.79 -15.36
CA ARG A 168 -10.96 15.10 -16.77
C ARG A 168 -12.29 15.20 -17.52
N GLU A 169 -13.14 14.19 -17.39
CA GLU A 169 -14.46 14.14 -18.05
C GLU A 169 -15.34 15.33 -17.65
N ILE A 170 -15.36 15.72 -16.36
CA ILE A 170 -16.11 16.91 -15.93
C ILE A 170 -15.55 18.18 -16.56
N TYR A 171 -14.23 18.37 -16.51
CA TYR A 171 -13.58 19.55 -17.07
C TYR A 171 -13.79 19.64 -18.59
N THR A 172 -13.63 18.55 -19.33
CA THR A 172 -13.76 18.55 -20.79
C THR A 172 -15.22 18.61 -21.24
N ASP A 173 -16.09 17.76 -20.70
CA ASP A 173 -17.43 17.55 -21.23
C ASP A 173 -18.49 18.48 -20.65
N VAL A 174 -18.22 19.12 -19.50
CA VAL A 174 -19.17 20.02 -18.85
C VAL A 174 -18.64 21.44 -18.79
N VAL A 175 -17.43 21.65 -18.28
CA VAL A 175 -16.88 23.00 -18.07
C VAL A 175 -16.47 23.62 -19.40
N MET A 176 -15.56 23.00 -20.13
CA MET A 176 -15.03 23.56 -21.39
C MET A 176 -16.09 23.67 -22.50
N LYS A 177 -17.17 22.89 -22.47
CA LYS A 177 -18.29 23.07 -23.42
C LYS A 177 -19.09 24.36 -23.17
N LYS A 178 -19.11 24.86 -21.94
CA LYS A 178 -19.77 26.14 -21.59
C LYS A 178 -18.79 27.30 -21.66
N GLU A 179 -17.59 27.11 -21.13
CA GLU A 179 -16.52 28.09 -21.06
C GLU A 179 -15.21 27.46 -21.56
N PRO A 180 -14.94 27.51 -22.88
CA PRO A 180 -13.78 26.83 -23.49
C PRO A 180 -12.40 27.26 -22.94
N LEU A 181 -12.31 28.48 -22.40
CA LEU A 181 -11.09 29.05 -21.83
C LEU A 181 -11.19 29.24 -20.31
N ASN A 182 -12.00 28.44 -19.63
CA ASN A 182 -12.10 28.47 -18.17
C ASN A 182 -10.72 28.16 -17.54
N PRO A 183 -10.17 29.05 -16.69
CA PRO A 183 -8.80 28.93 -16.22
C PRO A 183 -8.60 27.73 -15.29
N GLU A 184 -9.56 27.39 -14.43
CA GLU A 184 -9.48 26.23 -13.53
C GLU A 184 -9.45 24.91 -14.32
N ALA A 185 -10.28 24.79 -15.36
CA ALA A 185 -10.29 23.61 -16.22
C ALA A 185 -8.98 23.46 -16.98
N LEU A 186 -8.45 24.53 -17.56
CA LEU A 186 -7.17 24.51 -18.26
C LEU A 186 -6.04 24.05 -17.32
N VAL A 187 -5.89 24.69 -16.16
CA VAL A 187 -4.83 24.31 -15.20
C VAL A 187 -5.00 22.87 -14.72
N ALA A 188 -6.22 22.43 -14.38
CA ALA A 188 -6.44 21.07 -13.91
C ALA A 188 -6.15 20.00 -14.97
N LEU A 189 -6.50 20.26 -16.24
CA LEU A 189 -6.18 19.34 -17.35
C LEU A 189 -4.67 19.29 -17.63
N GLY A 190 -3.98 20.43 -17.54
CA GLY A 190 -2.53 20.47 -17.57
C GLY A 190 -1.89 19.69 -16.42
N ASP A 191 -2.40 19.81 -15.20
CA ASP A 191 -1.91 19.06 -14.03
C ASP A 191 -2.07 17.54 -14.19
N ILE A 192 -3.15 17.08 -14.83
CA ILE A 192 -3.35 15.65 -15.15
C ILE A 192 -2.26 15.16 -16.11
N LEU A 193 -1.94 15.94 -17.15
CA LEU A 193 -0.85 15.61 -18.09
C LEU A 193 0.52 15.61 -17.39
N VAL A 194 0.79 16.61 -16.54
CA VAL A 194 2.04 16.67 -15.75
C VAL A 194 2.16 15.46 -14.82
N ALA A 195 1.07 15.03 -14.18
CA ALA A 195 1.07 13.84 -13.33
C ALA A 195 1.45 12.56 -14.09
N ASN A 196 1.23 12.54 -15.41
CA ASN A 196 1.58 11.45 -16.31
C ASN A 196 2.90 11.68 -17.08
N GLY A 197 3.64 12.77 -16.78
CA GLY A 197 4.94 13.08 -17.39
C GLY A 197 4.85 13.76 -18.76
N GLN A 198 3.65 14.15 -19.21
CA GLN A 198 3.42 14.84 -20.48
C GLN A 198 3.59 16.36 -20.32
N HIS A 199 4.80 16.80 -19.94
CA HIS A 199 5.08 18.20 -19.61
C HIS A 199 4.94 19.16 -20.80
N GLU A 200 5.36 18.74 -21.99
CA GLU A 200 5.31 19.58 -23.20
C GLU A 200 3.86 19.84 -23.63
N GLU A 201 3.07 18.77 -23.75
CA GLU A 201 1.64 18.85 -24.07
C GLU A 201 0.85 19.64 -23.01
N ALA A 202 1.17 19.48 -21.73
CA ALA A 202 0.54 20.25 -20.66
C ALA A 202 0.75 21.76 -20.84
N VAL A 203 1.94 22.18 -21.24
CA VAL A 203 2.26 23.58 -21.51
C VAL A 203 1.53 24.07 -22.76
N GLU A 204 1.68 23.36 -23.87
CA GLU A 204 1.17 23.79 -25.18
C GLU A 204 -0.35 23.82 -25.24
N GLU A 205 -1.01 22.78 -24.72
CA GLU A 205 -2.45 22.62 -24.87
C GLU A 205 -3.25 23.31 -23.77
N TYR A 206 -2.66 23.55 -22.60
CA TYR A 206 -3.42 24.01 -21.43
C TYR A 206 -2.82 25.22 -20.72
N PHE A 207 -1.64 25.09 -20.11
CA PHE A 207 -1.12 26.15 -19.24
C PHE A 207 -0.83 27.45 -20.01
N PHE A 208 -0.27 27.36 -21.22
CA PHE A 208 0.01 28.54 -22.02
C PHE A 208 -1.27 29.23 -22.50
N LYS A 209 -2.34 28.47 -22.80
CA LYS A 209 -3.65 29.05 -23.14
C LYS A 209 -4.25 29.79 -21.95
N CYS A 210 -4.16 29.23 -20.75
CA CYS A 210 -4.62 29.90 -19.53
C CYS A 210 -3.82 31.18 -19.26
N TRP A 211 -2.49 31.11 -19.33
CA TRP A 211 -1.61 32.26 -19.13
C TRP A 211 -1.87 33.39 -20.13
N LYS A 212 -2.02 33.05 -21.41
CA LYS A 212 -2.25 34.03 -22.48
C LYS A 212 -3.59 34.76 -22.32
N GLU A 213 -4.64 34.05 -21.91
CA GLU A 213 -5.98 34.61 -21.78
C GLU A 213 -6.15 35.42 -20.47
N HIS A 214 -5.57 34.94 -19.37
CA HIS A 214 -5.87 35.47 -18.02
C HIS A 214 -4.66 36.12 -17.32
N GLY A 215 -3.43 35.92 -17.80
CA GLY A 215 -2.17 36.45 -17.25
C GLY A 215 -1.77 37.82 -17.78
N GLY A 216 -2.69 38.52 -18.45
CA GLY A 216 -2.47 39.84 -19.04
C GLY A 216 -2.84 41.02 -18.12
N GLU A 217 -2.84 42.20 -18.74
CA GLU A 217 -3.12 43.49 -18.10
C GLU A 217 -4.60 43.69 -17.71
N GLU A 218 -5.51 42.94 -18.31
CA GLU A 218 -6.97 43.06 -18.19
C GLU A 218 -7.61 41.75 -17.67
N CYS A 219 -7.15 41.24 -16.52
CA CYS A 219 -7.76 40.05 -15.93
C CYS A 219 -9.20 40.33 -15.44
N GLY A 220 -10.12 39.38 -15.65
CA GLY A 220 -11.55 39.59 -15.33
C GLY A 220 -11.86 39.68 -13.83
N CYS A 221 -11.19 38.87 -13.00
CA CYS A 221 -11.39 38.85 -11.54
C CYS A 221 -10.13 38.35 -10.80
N LYS A 222 -10.11 38.53 -9.46
CA LYS A 222 -8.99 38.10 -8.60
C LYS A 222 -8.76 36.58 -8.68
N ALA A 223 -9.83 35.79 -8.69
CA ALA A 223 -9.73 34.32 -8.78
C ALA A 223 -9.03 33.88 -10.08
N HIS A 224 -9.43 34.43 -11.23
CA HIS A 224 -8.76 34.13 -12.50
C HIS A 224 -7.30 34.59 -12.50
N ALA A 225 -7.00 35.75 -11.90
CA ALA A 225 -5.62 36.23 -11.78
C ALA A 225 -4.75 35.27 -10.95
N GLN A 226 -5.28 34.69 -9.86
CA GLN A 226 -4.59 33.69 -9.04
C GLN A 226 -4.36 32.37 -9.81
N VAL A 227 -5.36 31.91 -10.57
CA VAL A 227 -5.23 30.70 -11.39
C VAL A 227 -4.25 30.94 -12.56
N ALA A 228 -4.28 32.11 -13.18
CA ALA A 228 -3.32 32.50 -14.21
C ALA A 228 -1.90 32.51 -13.65
N PHE A 229 -1.68 33.12 -12.48
CA PHE A 229 -0.40 33.09 -11.81
C PHE A 229 0.09 31.65 -11.56
N THR A 230 -0.80 30.78 -11.07
CA THR A 230 -0.52 29.35 -10.88
C THR A 230 -0.13 28.69 -12.20
N SER A 231 -0.84 28.99 -13.29
CA SER A 231 -0.52 28.52 -14.64
C SER A 231 0.89 28.97 -15.08
N GLY A 232 1.27 30.23 -14.81
CA GLY A 232 2.62 30.74 -15.07
C GLY A 232 3.70 29.94 -14.32
N LEU A 233 3.50 29.66 -13.03
CA LEU A 233 4.41 28.82 -12.25
C LEU A 233 4.52 27.41 -12.86
N LYS A 234 3.39 26.82 -13.28
CA LYS A 234 3.35 25.49 -13.91
C LYS A 234 4.09 25.45 -15.25
N ILE A 235 4.01 26.51 -16.06
CA ILE A 235 4.80 26.63 -17.29
C ILE A 235 6.30 26.63 -16.96
N ALA A 236 6.71 27.46 -15.99
CA ALA A 236 8.11 27.54 -15.57
C ALA A 236 8.63 26.18 -15.05
N GLU A 237 7.86 25.51 -14.19
CA GLU A 237 8.15 24.16 -13.68
C GLU A 237 8.33 23.17 -14.84
N CYS A 238 7.39 23.11 -15.78
CA CYS A 238 7.47 22.20 -16.93
C CYS A 238 8.67 22.49 -17.83
N TYR A 239 8.97 23.77 -18.10
CA TYR A 239 10.16 24.14 -18.86
C TYR A 239 11.46 23.75 -18.16
N ILE A 240 11.54 23.85 -16.83
CA ILE A 240 12.69 23.35 -16.06
C ILE A 240 12.82 21.83 -16.22
N GLU A 241 11.73 21.07 -16.08
CA GLU A 241 11.76 19.60 -16.24
C GLU A 241 12.10 19.17 -17.69
N LEU A 242 11.72 19.98 -18.69
CA LEU A 242 12.07 19.78 -20.10
C LEU A 242 13.49 20.26 -20.47
N GLY A 243 14.23 20.87 -19.54
CA GLY A 243 15.54 21.44 -19.79
C GLY A 243 15.54 22.77 -20.58
N LYS A 244 14.38 23.39 -20.78
CA LYS A 244 14.18 24.68 -21.46
C LYS A 244 14.37 25.85 -20.46
N PHE A 245 15.57 25.94 -19.89
CA PHE A 245 15.84 26.83 -18.74
C PHE A 245 15.71 28.32 -19.05
N ASN A 246 16.09 28.76 -20.25
CA ASN A 246 16.01 30.17 -20.63
C ASN A 246 14.54 30.60 -20.82
N GLU A 247 13.72 29.71 -21.37
CA GLU A 247 12.28 29.89 -21.52
C GLU A 247 11.59 29.96 -20.16
N ALA A 248 12.03 29.15 -19.19
CA ALA A 248 11.57 29.23 -17.80
C ALA A 248 11.91 30.58 -17.15
N VAL A 249 13.13 31.10 -17.36
CA VAL A 249 13.50 32.43 -16.86
C VAL A 249 12.65 33.53 -17.53
N ARG A 250 12.43 33.44 -18.84
CA ARG A 250 11.63 34.42 -19.58
C ARG A 250 10.19 34.49 -19.07
N ILE A 251 9.53 33.34 -18.87
CA ILE A 251 8.15 33.34 -18.36
C ILE A 251 8.09 33.89 -16.93
N LEU A 252 9.10 33.63 -16.09
CA LEU A 252 9.17 34.18 -14.73
C LEU A 252 9.38 35.71 -14.73
N ASP A 253 10.13 36.26 -15.69
CA ASP A 253 10.27 37.71 -15.85
C ASP A 253 8.97 38.37 -16.34
N GLU A 254 8.22 37.70 -17.22
CA GLU A 254 6.86 38.12 -17.61
C GLU A 254 5.91 38.11 -16.41
N MET A 255 5.95 37.06 -15.58
CA MET A 255 5.17 36.95 -14.35
C MET A 255 5.51 38.06 -13.35
N GLN A 256 6.78 38.48 -13.26
CA GLN A 256 7.19 39.56 -12.35
C GLN A 256 6.57 40.89 -12.78
N THR A 257 6.43 41.09 -14.09
CA THR A 257 5.74 42.25 -14.66
C THR A 257 4.24 42.17 -14.35
N PHE A 258 3.63 41.01 -14.53
CA PHE A 258 2.23 40.76 -14.17
C PHE A 258 1.94 41.08 -12.69
N LEU A 259 2.75 40.58 -11.76
CA LEU A 259 2.59 40.88 -10.32
C LEU A 259 2.72 42.37 -10.03
N ARG A 260 3.77 43.02 -10.58
CA ARG A 260 4.00 44.45 -10.38
C ARG A 260 2.80 45.30 -10.82
N VAL A 261 2.25 44.98 -11.99
CA VAL A 261 1.09 45.68 -12.56
C VAL A 261 -0.17 45.47 -11.72
N ASN A 262 -0.37 44.25 -11.19
CA ASN A 262 -1.56 43.88 -10.42
C ASN A 262 -1.47 44.13 -8.90
N SER A 263 -0.33 44.66 -8.42
CA SER A 263 -0.08 45.05 -7.03
C SER A 263 0.20 46.55 -6.83
N GLY A 264 0.31 47.36 -7.89
CA GLY A 264 0.69 48.78 -7.78
C GLY A 264 -0.42 49.70 -7.23
N SER A 265 -0.04 50.77 -6.51
CA SER A 265 -0.97 51.85 -6.10
C SER A 265 -1.15 52.86 -7.23
N THR A 266 -2.38 53.11 -7.68
CA THR A 266 -2.65 54.06 -8.77
C THR A 266 -2.52 55.51 -8.32
N GLY A 267 -1.46 56.19 -8.78
CA GLY A 267 -1.44 57.63 -9.00
C GLY A 267 -1.54 57.91 -10.50
N GLY A 268 -2.74 58.01 -11.05
CA GLY A 268 -2.98 58.32 -12.47
C GLY A 268 -4.42 58.04 -12.91
N GLU A 269 -4.97 58.91 -13.78
CA GLU A 269 -6.41 59.12 -14.08
C GLU A 269 -7.23 57.95 -14.65
N PHE A 270 -6.73 56.72 -14.68
CA PHE A 270 -7.51 55.52 -15.05
C PHE A 270 -7.56 54.53 -13.89
N LYS A 271 -8.76 54.29 -13.34
CA LYS A 271 -9.03 53.29 -12.29
C LYS A 271 -8.81 51.87 -12.82
N ARG A 272 -7.55 51.42 -12.83
CA ARG A 272 -7.19 50.03 -13.07
C ARG A 272 -7.54 49.18 -11.83
N LYS A 273 -8.11 47.99 -12.04
CA LYS A 273 -8.49 47.07 -10.96
C LYS A 273 -7.22 46.37 -10.42
N ILE A 274 -6.93 46.53 -9.14
CA ILE A 274 -5.78 45.93 -8.44
C ILE A 274 -6.25 44.63 -7.79
N PHE A 275 -5.53 43.52 -7.98
CA PHE A 275 -5.93 42.20 -7.48
C PHE A 275 -5.14 41.73 -6.26
N PHE A 276 -3.87 42.13 -6.13
CA PHE A 276 -2.96 41.72 -5.06
C PHE A 276 -2.41 42.93 -4.29
N PRO A 277 -3.27 43.69 -3.58
CA PRO A 277 -2.83 44.85 -2.79
C PRO A 277 -2.15 44.45 -1.47
N ASP A 278 -2.34 43.20 -1.02
CA ASP A 278 -1.76 42.68 0.20
C ASP A 278 -0.26 42.42 0.00
N THR A 279 0.56 43.01 0.88
CA THR A 279 2.02 42.92 0.80
C THR A 279 2.53 41.52 1.15
N GLU A 280 1.90 40.82 2.08
CA GLU A 280 2.25 39.45 2.45
C GLU A 280 1.88 38.47 1.32
N GLU A 281 0.69 38.60 0.72
CA GLU A 281 0.27 37.78 -0.44
C GLU A 281 1.24 37.97 -1.60
N ARG A 282 1.64 39.21 -1.88
CA ARG A 282 2.59 39.53 -2.93
C ARG A 282 3.98 38.95 -2.65
N LEU A 283 4.52 39.15 -1.45
CA LEU A 283 5.84 38.63 -1.08
C LEU A 283 5.89 37.11 -1.22
N TRP A 284 4.84 36.42 -0.76
CA TRP A 284 4.73 34.96 -0.91
C TRP A 284 4.70 34.49 -2.38
N MET A 285 4.07 35.26 -3.27
CA MET A 285 4.08 35.00 -4.72
C MET A 285 5.48 35.24 -5.33
N GLU A 286 6.14 36.34 -4.95
CA GLU A 286 7.50 36.67 -5.39
C GLU A 286 8.51 35.61 -4.93
N GLU A 287 8.42 35.13 -3.68
CA GLU A 287 9.30 34.06 -3.17
C GLU A 287 9.20 32.76 -3.97
N GLN A 288 7.99 32.33 -4.35
CA GLN A 288 7.81 31.11 -5.17
C GLN A 288 8.46 31.25 -6.54
N MET A 289 8.29 32.42 -7.17
CA MET A 289 8.91 32.71 -8.45
C MET A 289 10.43 32.75 -8.34
N ASP A 290 10.97 33.39 -7.31
CA ASP A 290 12.42 33.52 -7.11
C ASP A 290 13.08 32.16 -6.90
N VAL A 291 12.44 31.23 -6.18
CA VAL A 291 12.93 29.84 -6.07
C VAL A 291 12.98 29.15 -7.43
N LEU A 292 11.92 29.23 -8.23
CA LEU A 292 11.90 28.63 -9.58
C LEU A 292 12.91 29.30 -10.52
N LYS A 293 13.07 30.62 -10.42
CA LYS A 293 14.02 31.38 -11.22
C LYS A 293 15.45 31.02 -10.86
N ALA A 294 15.77 30.95 -9.56
CA ALA A 294 17.07 30.49 -9.10
C ALA A 294 17.35 29.06 -9.55
N ARG A 295 16.35 28.16 -9.49
CA ARG A 295 16.48 26.79 -10.02
C ARG A 295 16.82 26.79 -11.51
N ALA A 296 16.04 27.50 -12.32
CA ALA A 296 16.25 27.58 -13.77
C ALA A 296 17.64 28.16 -14.11
N LEU A 297 18.00 29.28 -13.49
CA LEU A 297 19.31 29.92 -13.65
C LEU A 297 20.47 28.97 -13.29
N TYR A 298 20.36 28.26 -12.17
CA TYR A 298 21.40 27.36 -11.72
C TYR A 298 21.62 26.18 -12.69
N GLU A 299 20.53 25.62 -13.22
CA GLU A 299 20.57 24.50 -14.18
C GLU A 299 21.09 24.90 -15.57
N THR A 300 21.17 26.20 -15.90
CA THR A 300 21.84 26.65 -17.14
C THR A 300 23.33 26.30 -17.19
N LYS A 301 23.96 26.02 -16.03
CA LYS A 301 25.40 25.75 -15.86
C LYS A 301 26.32 26.88 -16.36
N SER A 302 25.77 28.07 -16.59
CA SER A 302 26.57 29.29 -16.80
C SER A 302 27.01 29.84 -15.45
N PHE A 303 28.30 30.19 -15.33
CA PHE A 303 28.87 30.71 -14.08
C PHE A 303 28.09 31.93 -13.57
N ASP A 304 27.84 32.92 -14.42
CA ASP A 304 27.13 34.15 -14.04
C ASP A 304 25.70 33.87 -13.57
N ASN A 305 25.01 32.94 -14.26
CA ASN A 305 23.66 32.56 -13.86
C ASN A 305 23.63 31.77 -12.55
N GLN A 306 24.63 30.92 -12.30
CA GLN A 306 24.75 30.17 -11.05
C GLN A 306 25.03 31.09 -9.86
N GLU A 307 25.88 32.10 -10.02
CA GLU A 307 26.13 33.09 -8.97
C GLU A 307 24.90 33.99 -8.71
N ASN A 308 24.13 34.33 -9.76
CA ASN A 308 22.84 35.00 -9.62
C ASN A 308 21.82 34.13 -8.87
N ALA A 309 21.72 32.84 -9.21
CA ALA A 309 20.84 31.90 -8.53
C ALA A 309 21.18 31.76 -7.04
N ILE A 310 22.47 31.67 -6.71
CA ILE A 310 22.93 31.60 -5.32
C ILE A 310 22.60 32.88 -4.57
N SER A 311 22.80 34.04 -5.20
CA SER A 311 22.46 35.33 -4.60
C SER A 311 20.97 35.44 -4.26
N LEU A 312 20.09 34.98 -5.17
CA LEU A 312 18.65 34.90 -4.93
C LEU A 312 18.33 33.97 -3.75
N ILE A 313 18.92 32.77 -3.72
CA ILE A 313 18.65 31.79 -2.67
C ILE A 313 19.15 32.24 -1.29
N VAL A 314 20.31 32.89 -1.23
CA VAL A 314 20.83 33.48 0.01
C VAL A 314 19.92 34.60 0.50
N HIS A 315 19.33 35.40 -0.40
CA HIS A 315 18.36 36.42 -0.04
C HIS A 315 17.08 35.81 0.57
N LEU A 316 16.62 34.68 0.05
CA LEU A 316 15.47 33.93 0.56
C LEU A 316 15.76 33.16 1.86
N LEU A 317 17.03 33.00 2.23
CA LEU A 317 17.49 32.29 3.43
C LEU A 317 18.42 33.16 4.29
N PRO A 318 17.96 34.34 4.75
CA PRO A 318 18.83 35.29 5.44
C PRO A 318 19.31 34.78 6.81
N ASP A 319 18.52 33.92 7.46
CA ASP A 319 18.87 33.27 8.73
C ASP A 319 18.47 31.79 8.71
N LEU A 320 19.46 30.90 8.57
CA LEU A 320 19.25 29.46 8.65
C LEU A 320 18.79 29.01 10.05
N ALA A 321 18.93 29.82 11.09
CA ALA A 321 18.41 29.51 12.42
C ALA A 321 16.94 29.93 12.62
N ALA A 322 16.32 30.59 11.64
CA ALA A 322 14.95 31.05 11.74
C ALA A 322 13.97 29.88 12.00
N PRO A 323 12.91 30.11 12.82
CA PRO A 323 11.91 29.09 13.14
C PRO A 323 11.07 28.70 11.91
N THR A 324 10.81 29.65 11.02
CA THR A 324 10.12 29.44 9.73
C THR A 324 11.12 29.70 8.61
N LEU A 325 11.41 28.67 7.80
CA LEU A 325 12.27 28.77 6.63
C LEU A 325 11.47 28.47 5.37
N ASN A 326 11.83 29.13 4.27
CA ASN A 326 11.38 28.74 2.95
C ASN A 326 12.01 27.38 2.59
N LEU A 327 11.24 26.31 2.75
CA LEU A 327 11.72 24.93 2.58
C LEU A 327 12.10 24.62 1.13
N ASP A 328 11.49 25.30 0.15
CA ASP A 328 11.83 25.13 -1.27
C ASP A 328 13.16 25.78 -1.62
N ALA A 329 13.41 26.99 -1.09
CA ALA A 329 14.72 27.63 -1.17
C ALA A 329 15.80 26.78 -0.47
N LEU A 330 15.50 26.26 0.73
CA LEU A 330 16.42 25.39 1.47
C LEU A 330 16.73 24.09 0.72
N PHE A 331 15.72 23.53 0.04
CA PHE A 331 15.88 22.33 -0.76
C PHE A 331 16.79 22.57 -1.97
N LEU A 332 16.62 23.70 -2.67
CA LEU A 332 17.52 24.08 -3.76
C LEU A 332 18.93 24.37 -3.23
N TYR A 333 19.05 25.09 -2.12
CA TYR A 333 20.34 25.35 -1.48
C TYR A 333 21.08 24.05 -1.15
N ALA A 334 20.38 23.04 -0.62
CA ALA A 334 20.96 21.75 -0.32
C ALA A 334 21.57 21.09 -1.57
N LYS A 335 20.90 21.16 -2.72
CA LYS A 335 21.42 20.65 -4.01
C LYS A 335 22.68 21.42 -4.44
N ILE A 336 22.62 22.75 -4.42
CA ILE A 336 23.76 23.61 -4.78
C ILE A 336 24.97 23.32 -3.86
N ALA A 337 24.75 23.21 -2.56
CA ALA A 337 25.79 22.90 -1.59
C ALA A 337 26.43 21.53 -1.89
N PHE A 338 25.63 20.54 -2.26
CA PHE A 338 26.13 19.21 -2.64
C PHE A 338 27.01 19.27 -3.89
N ASP A 339 26.55 19.95 -4.93
CA ASP A 339 27.28 20.12 -6.19
C ASP A 339 28.62 20.86 -5.99
N ARG A 340 28.66 21.85 -5.08
CA ARG A 340 29.89 22.57 -4.71
C ARG A 340 30.76 21.82 -3.70
N GLY A 341 30.49 20.54 -3.45
CA GLY A 341 31.30 19.66 -2.60
C GLY A 341 31.06 19.80 -1.10
N LYS A 342 30.13 20.66 -0.65
CA LYS A 342 29.76 20.84 0.76
C LYS A 342 28.75 19.78 1.22
N LYS A 343 29.11 18.51 1.06
CA LYS A 343 28.20 17.36 1.23
C LYS A 343 27.57 17.24 2.62
N SER A 344 28.31 17.55 3.69
CA SER A 344 27.79 17.46 5.06
C SER A 344 26.73 18.51 5.35
N GLU A 345 26.95 19.74 4.88
CA GLU A 345 25.99 20.84 4.97
C GLU A 345 24.73 20.52 4.16
N ALA A 346 24.91 20.07 2.92
CA ALA A 346 23.82 19.64 2.04
C ALA A 346 22.93 18.56 2.69
N LEU A 347 23.53 17.53 3.29
CA LEU A 347 22.79 16.47 3.97
C LEU A 347 21.99 17.01 5.17
N SER A 348 22.59 17.87 5.99
CA SER A 348 21.91 18.49 7.13
C SER A 348 20.68 19.29 6.70
N MET A 349 20.82 20.09 5.63
CA MET A 349 19.72 20.88 5.09
C MET A 349 18.63 19.99 4.47
N ALA A 350 19.01 18.96 3.72
CA ALA A 350 18.05 18.01 3.15
C ALA A 350 17.26 17.25 4.22
N LEU A 351 17.90 16.86 5.33
CA LEU A 351 17.20 16.24 6.47
C LEU A 351 16.22 17.21 7.12
N ARG A 352 16.57 18.49 7.25
CA ARG A 352 15.64 19.52 7.75
C ARG A 352 14.45 19.71 6.82
N VAL A 353 14.67 19.76 5.51
CA VAL A 353 13.60 19.81 4.51
C VAL A 353 12.71 18.57 4.62
N LEU A 354 13.29 17.39 4.78
CA LEU A 354 12.55 16.14 4.93
C LEU A 354 11.62 16.15 6.15
N VAL A 355 12.00 16.77 7.26
CA VAL A 355 11.12 16.90 8.43
C VAL A 355 9.87 17.71 8.08
N GLY A 356 10.01 18.83 7.35
CA GLY A 356 8.89 19.67 6.92
C GLY A 356 8.10 19.13 5.72
N LYS A 357 8.73 18.30 4.88
CA LYS A 357 8.17 17.73 3.64
C LYS A 357 8.34 16.21 3.58
N SER A 358 7.91 15.52 4.64
CA SER A 358 8.16 14.09 4.86
C SER A 358 7.50 13.14 3.85
N SER A 359 6.46 13.60 3.15
CA SER A 359 5.77 12.86 2.09
C SER A 359 6.29 13.16 0.68
N ASP A 360 7.15 14.18 0.52
CA ASP A 360 7.62 14.64 -0.79
C ASP A 360 8.61 13.65 -1.43
N ARG A 361 8.25 13.15 -2.61
CA ARG A 361 9.05 12.16 -3.35
C ARG A 361 10.33 12.76 -3.93
N ALA A 362 10.34 14.02 -4.34
CA ALA A 362 11.53 14.69 -4.85
C ALA A 362 12.57 14.88 -3.74
N VAL A 363 12.12 15.29 -2.55
CA VAL A 363 12.98 15.42 -1.36
C VAL A 363 13.62 14.08 -1.00
N LYS A 364 12.82 13.01 -0.95
CA LYS A 364 13.32 11.64 -0.70
C LYS A 364 14.36 11.19 -1.72
N LYS A 365 14.13 11.44 -3.02
CA LYS A 365 15.09 11.08 -4.08
C LYS A 365 16.42 11.81 -3.93
N VAL A 366 16.38 13.10 -3.60
CA VAL A 366 17.60 13.90 -3.38
C VAL A 366 18.35 13.46 -2.12
N LEU A 367 17.64 13.13 -1.05
CA LEU A 367 18.28 12.54 0.12
C LEU A 367 19.07 11.28 -0.24
N VAL A 368 18.46 10.37 -1.02
CA VAL A 368 19.14 9.14 -1.45
C VAL A 368 20.34 9.45 -2.36
N SER A 369 20.24 10.42 -3.27
CA SER A 369 21.37 10.79 -4.13
C SER A 369 22.56 11.33 -3.35
N PHE A 370 22.33 12.03 -2.22
CA PHE A 370 23.39 12.54 -1.35
C PHE A 370 24.16 11.45 -0.60
N LEU A 371 23.63 10.23 -0.57
CA LEU A 371 24.21 9.10 0.14
C LEU A 371 24.96 8.13 -0.79
N ASN A 372 25.19 8.49 -2.06
CA ASN A 372 25.75 7.58 -3.06
C ASN A 372 27.28 7.35 -2.97
N ASP A 373 28.04 8.19 -2.28
CA ASP A 373 29.49 8.01 -2.12
C ASP A 373 29.89 7.26 -0.84
N SER A 374 31.12 6.76 -0.78
CA SER A 374 31.62 5.91 0.32
C SER A 374 31.62 6.57 1.71
N GLY A 375 31.68 7.90 1.81
CA GLY A 375 31.69 8.63 3.08
C GLY A 375 30.30 8.93 3.65
N TRP A 376 29.24 8.41 3.02
CA TRP A 376 27.85 8.73 3.39
C TRP A 376 27.50 8.38 4.83
N MET A 377 27.97 7.22 5.31
CA MET A 377 27.61 6.68 6.63
C MET A 377 28.13 7.59 7.76
N GLU A 378 29.39 8.00 7.68
CA GLU A 378 30.00 8.88 8.69
C GLU A 378 29.36 10.27 8.67
N ARG A 379 29.03 10.80 7.48
CA ARG A 379 28.29 12.06 7.39
C ARG A 379 26.89 11.94 7.99
N LEU A 380 26.20 10.83 7.75
CA LEU A 380 24.88 10.60 8.31
C LEU A 380 24.93 10.46 9.84
N LYS A 381 25.90 9.73 10.39
CA LYS A 381 26.12 9.64 11.85
C LYS A 381 26.47 10.99 12.47
N ASN A 382 27.21 11.84 11.77
CA ASN A 382 27.50 13.18 12.25
C ASN A 382 26.24 14.07 12.25
N ALA A 383 25.38 13.95 11.23
CA ALA A 383 24.13 14.70 11.14
C ALA A 383 23.04 14.18 12.10
N VAL A 384 23.02 12.87 12.34
CA VAL A 384 22.11 12.18 13.26
C VAL A 384 22.95 11.30 14.19
N PRO A 385 23.48 11.84 15.30
CA PRO A 385 24.28 11.05 16.23
C PRO A 385 23.49 9.83 16.75
N PRO A 386 24.07 8.61 16.73
CA PRO A 386 23.38 7.37 17.08
C PRO A 386 23.20 7.21 18.61
N ASN A 387 22.47 8.12 19.22
CA ASN A 387 22.32 8.23 20.67
C ASN A 387 20.85 8.06 21.09
N GLY A 388 20.48 6.80 21.37
CA GLY A 388 19.19 6.45 21.97
C GLY A 388 18.01 6.38 21.01
N PRO A 389 16.78 6.15 21.53
CA PRO A 389 15.64 5.73 20.70
C PRO A 389 15.19 6.75 19.64
N SER A 390 15.33 8.05 19.89
CA SER A 390 14.96 9.08 18.92
C SER A 390 15.85 9.03 17.66
N ALA A 391 17.15 8.79 17.83
CA ALA A 391 18.06 8.55 16.71
C ALA A 391 17.69 7.24 15.98
N GLY A 392 17.30 6.21 16.74
CA GLY A 392 16.80 4.95 16.18
C GLY A 392 15.61 5.14 15.24
N ALA A 393 14.61 5.93 15.65
CA ALA A 393 13.46 6.27 14.83
C ALA A 393 13.85 7.03 13.55
N ALA A 394 14.79 7.97 13.64
CA ALA A 394 15.29 8.70 12.48
C ALA A 394 15.99 7.76 11.47
N TYR A 395 16.85 6.85 11.95
CA TYR A 395 17.49 5.86 11.09
C TYR A 395 16.49 4.89 10.47
N ALA A 396 15.49 4.43 11.20
CA ALA A 396 14.43 3.57 10.66
C ALA A 396 13.62 4.26 9.56
N PHE A 397 13.33 5.56 9.73
CA PHE A 397 12.64 6.35 8.71
C PHE A 397 13.49 6.53 7.44
N ILE A 398 14.77 6.87 7.60
CA ILE A 398 15.74 6.98 6.49
C ILE A 398 15.93 5.63 5.79
N ALA A 399 16.02 4.54 6.55
CA ALA A 399 16.13 3.18 6.02
C ALA A 399 14.90 2.81 5.17
N THR A 400 13.71 3.20 5.59
CA THR A 400 12.47 2.99 4.80
C THR A 400 12.52 3.75 3.48
N ILE A 401 12.98 5.00 3.49
CA ILE A 401 13.16 5.79 2.25
C ILE A 401 14.18 5.13 1.31
N LEU A 402 15.32 4.70 1.87
CA LEU A 402 16.38 4.02 1.11
C LEU A 402 15.86 2.72 0.49
N LYS A 403 15.11 1.92 1.27
CA LYS A 403 14.47 0.69 0.80
C LYS A 403 13.51 1.00 -0.35
N ASP A 404 12.56 1.92 -0.16
CA ASP A 404 11.54 2.25 -1.16
C ASP A 404 12.11 2.81 -2.47
N LEU A 405 13.31 3.39 -2.43
CA LEU A 405 14.04 3.89 -3.60
C LEU A 405 15.15 2.94 -4.09
N GLY A 406 15.15 1.68 -3.62
CA GLY A 406 16.00 0.61 -4.14
C GLY A 406 17.44 0.60 -3.60
N ALA A 407 17.79 1.52 -2.69
CA ALA A 407 19.10 1.57 -2.03
C ALA A 407 19.16 0.60 -0.83
N VAL A 408 18.83 -0.69 -1.06
CA VAL A 408 18.54 -1.66 0.01
C VAL A 408 19.75 -1.96 0.89
N GLU A 409 20.96 -2.09 0.35
CA GLU A 409 22.17 -2.28 1.18
C GLU A 409 22.42 -1.14 2.17
N LYS A 410 22.10 0.10 1.76
CA LYS A 410 22.16 1.26 2.68
C LYS A 410 21.03 1.21 3.70
N ALA A 411 19.84 0.75 3.29
CA ALA A 411 18.72 0.55 4.20
C ALA A 411 19.04 -0.49 5.28
N ILE A 412 19.66 -1.62 4.93
CA ILE A 412 20.15 -2.66 5.86
C ILE A 412 21.07 -2.02 6.90
N ALA A 413 22.06 -1.23 6.46
CA ALA A 413 22.99 -0.57 7.37
C ALA A 413 22.31 0.47 8.30
N CYS A 414 21.30 1.21 7.80
CA CYS A 414 20.52 2.12 8.63
C CYS A 414 19.58 1.39 9.61
N PHE A 415 18.98 0.25 9.22
CA PHE A 415 18.18 -0.56 10.14
C PHE A 415 19.05 -1.18 11.24
N GLN A 416 20.29 -1.59 10.94
CA GLN A 416 21.25 -2.00 11.95
C GLN A 416 21.52 -0.87 12.96
N LEU A 417 21.78 0.36 12.50
CA LEU A 417 21.93 1.52 13.41
C LEU A 417 20.67 1.79 14.22
N ALA A 418 19.48 1.64 13.63
CA ALA A 418 18.21 1.80 14.34
C ALA A 418 18.09 0.79 15.49
N GLN A 419 18.41 -0.49 15.24
CA GLN A 419 18.43 -1.52 16.27
C GLN A 419 19.51 -1.28 17.34
N ASP A 420 20.68 -0.78 16.96
CA ASP A 420 21.73 -0.48 17.95
C ASP A 420 21.31 0.68 18.87
N CYS A 421 20.56 1.65 18.35
CA CYS A 421 20.01 2.79 19.11
C CYS A 421 18.83 2.42 20.02
N ASP A 422 17.99 1.46 19.60
CA ASP A 422 16.86 0.94 20.38
C ASP A 422 16.77 -0.61 20.28
N PRO A 423 17.59 -1.34 21.06
CA PRO A 423 17.76 -2.79 20.89
C PRO A 423 16.55 -3.65 21.23
N GLN A 424 15.53 -3.10 21.90
CA GLN A 424 14.32 -3.84 22.27
C GLN A 424 13.20 -3.66 21.24
N ASN A 425 13.39 -2.82 20.23
CA ASN A 425 12.36 -2.49 19.25
C ASN A 425 12.23 -3.58 18.18
N ALA A 426 11.18 -4.40 18.29
CA ALA A 426 10.91 -5.47 17.35
C ALA A 426 10.64 -4.96 15.92
N SER A 427 10.10 -3.76 15.76
CA SER A 427 9.86 -3.16 14.43
C SER A 427 11.16 -2.95 13.66
N TYR A 428 12.25 -2.56 14.33
CA TYR A 428 13.54 -2.36 13.69
C TYR A 428 14.19 -3.70 13.29
N ALA A 429 14.08 -4.71 14.16
CA ALA A 429 14.54 -6.07 13.84
C ALA A 429 13.77 -6.68 12.66
N LEU A 430 12.46 -6.52 12.65
CA LEU A 430 11.58 -6.97 11.57
C LEU A 430 11.95 -6.32 10.23
N ASN A 431 12.05 -4.99 10.22
CA ASN A 431 12.37 -4.26 8.98
C ASN A 431 13.80 -4.53 8.49
N HIS A 432 14.76 -4.76 9.39
CA HIS A 432 16.09 -5.22 9.02
C HIS A 432 16.03 -6.58 8.33
N ALA A 433 15.31 -7.54 8.92
CA ALA A 433 15.12 -8.87 8.32
C ALA A 433 14.44 -8.79 6.95
N HIS A 434 13.40 -7.96 6.79
CA HIS A 434 12.74 -7.75 5.49
C HIS A 434 13.67 -7.13 4.44
N ALA A 435 14.55 -6.20 4.83
CA ALA A 435 15.55 -5.64 3.93
C ALA A 435 16.55 -6.71 3.45
N LEU A 436 16.93 -7.64 4.34
CA LEU A 436 17.77 -8.80 3.99
C LEU A 436 17.03 -9.81 3.09
N GLU A 437 15.73 -10.06 3.33
CA GLU A 437 14.90 -10.91 2.46
C GLU A 437 14.81 -10.38 1.03
N ILE A 438 14.75 -9.05 0.84
CA ILE A 438 14.77 -8.43 -0.49
C ILE A 438 16.02 -8.86 -1.27
N CYS A 439 17.16 -9.00 -0.60
CA CYS A 439 18.42 -9.44 -1.18
C CYS A 439 18.62 -10.96 -1.16
N CYS A 440 17.58 -11.75 -0.82
CA CYS A 440 17.65 -13.20 -0.62
C CYS A 440 18.68 -13.65 0.44
N ARG A 441 19.09 -12.76 1.36
CA ARG A 441 20.03 -13.03 2.45
C ARG A 441 19.32 -13.67 3.64
N TYR A 442 18.61 -14.77 3.39
CA TYR A 442 17.73 -15.42 4.38
C TYR A 442 18.45 -15.92 5.63
N ALA A 443 19.69 -16.40 5.49
CA ALA A 443 20.52 -16.83 6.63
C ALA A 443 20.80 -15.66 7.58
N GLU A 444 21.09 -14.49 7.03
CA GLU A 444 21.35 -13.28 7.81
C GLU A 444 20.05 -12.73 8.41
N ALA A 445 18.94 -12.74 7.68
CA ALA A 445 17.63 -12.36 8.20
C ALA A 445 17.23 -13.24 9.40
N TYR A 446 17.38 -14.56 9.28
CA TYR A 446 17.18 -15.52 10.37
C TYR A 446 18.12 -15.24 11.55
N HIS A 447 19.40 -14.97 11.27
CA HIS A 447 20.39 -14.66 12.30
C HIS A 447 20.02 -13.39 13.09
N ILE A 448 19.69 -12.29 12.41
CA ILE A 448 19.31 -11.02 13.05
C ILE A 448 18.12 -11.21 13.98
N LEU A 449 17.06 -11.91 13.52
CA LEU A 449 15.88 -12.16 14.35
C LEU A 449 16.19 -13.06 15.55
N THR A 450 16.95 -14.15 15.37
CA THR A 450 17.30 -15.03 16.50
C THR A 450 18.24 -14.37 17.50
N VAL A 451 19.18 -13.52 17.06
CA VAL A 451 19.99 -12.68 17.96
C VAL A 451 19.11 -11.70 18.74
N PHE A 452 18.16 -11.05 18.06
CA PHE A 452 17.20 -10.17 18.71
C PHE A 452 16.39 -10.90 19.79
N PHE A 453 15.88 -12.11 19.52
CA PHE A 453 15.14 -12.89 20.52
C PHE A 453 16.00 -13.31 21.71
N ARG A 454 17.25 -13.75 21.48
CA ARG A 454 18.17 -14.12 22.57
C ARG A 454 18.49 -12.93 23.47
N ARG A 455 18.76 -11.76 22.87
CA ARG A 455 19.05 -10.51 23.61
C ARG A 455 17.83 -10.02 24.39
N ASN A 456 16.63 -10.23 23.86
CA ASN A 456 15.38 -9.68 24.39
C ASN A 456 14.43 -10.79 24.87
N GLY A 457 14.96 -11.83 25.51
CA GLY A 457 14.21 -13.05 25.83
C GLY A 457 12.96 -12.86 26.70
N THR A 458 12.87 -11.75 27.44
CA THR A 458 11.74 -11.38 28.29
C THR A 458 10.59 -10.70 27.54
N LEU A 459 10.80 -10.25 26.30
CA LEU A 459 9.72 -9.72 25.47
C LEU A 459 8.70 -10.83 25.20
N LYS A 460 7.42 -10.45 25.15
CA LYS A 460 6.31 -11.40 25.07
C LYS A 460 5.23 -10.92 24.13
N VAL A 461 4.50 -11.87 23.57
CA VAL A 461 3.19 -11.66 22.96
C VAL A 461 2.16 -12.33 23.87
N GLY A 462 1.14 -11.60 24.28
CA GLY A 462 0.07 -12.07 25.14
C GLY A 462 0.37 -12.00 26.64
N SER A 463 -0.69 -12.07 27.45
CA SER A 463 -0.65 -11.79 28.89
C SER A 463 -0.40 -13.01 29.77
N GLY A 464 -0.73 -14.23 29.32
CA GLY A 464 -0.42 -15.48 30.03
C GLY A 464 -1.23 -15.73 31.30
N GLY A 465 -2.38 -15.07 31.48
CA GLY A 465 -3.32 -15.41 32.55
C GLY A 465 -3.93 -16.81 32.34
N ASN A 466 -4.71 -17.31 33.31
CA ASN A 466 -5.22 -18.70 33.37
C ASN A 466 -5.90 -19.25 32.08
N GLU A 467 -6.21 -18.42 31.09
CA GLU A 467 -6.83 -18.81 29.82
C GLU A 467 -6.29 -18.05 28.58
N ALA A 468 -5.23 -17.22 28.70
CA ALA A 468 -4.70 -16.40 27.59
C ALA A 468 -3.32 -16.92 27.12
N ALA A 469 -3.17 -17.13 25.81
CA ALA A 469 -1.90 -17.54 25.22
C ALA A 469 -0.80 -16.50 25.50
N LYS A 470 0.41 -16.99 25.76
CA LYS A 470 1.61 -16.18 25.95
C LYS A 470 2.81 -16.91 25.38
N LEU A 471 3.64 -16.18 24.63
CA LEU A 471 4.92 -16.68 24.14
C LEU A 471 6.00 -15.64 24.41
N LEU A 472 7.09 -16.09 25.00
CA LEU A 472 8.29 -15.28 25.22
C LEU A 472 9.24 -15.43 24.03
N ALA A 473 9.95 -14.36 23.68
CA ALA A 473 10.99 -14.40 22.64
C ALA A 473 12.08 -15.43 22.98
N GLY A 474 12.45 -15.53 24.27
CA GLY A 474 13.43 -16.52 24.75
C GLY A 474 12.96 -17.96 24.52
N SER A 475 11.71 -18.26 24.87
CA SER A 475 11.12 -19.60 24.65
C SER A 475 10.99 -19.92 23.16
N PHE A 476 10.67 -18.94 22.32
CA PHE A 476 10.58 -19.14 20.87
C PHE A 476 11.95 -19.50 20.27
N VAL A 477 13.02 -18.80 20.66
CA VAL A 477 14.36 -19.12 20.15
C VAL A 477 14.93 -20.42 20.72
N GLU A 478 14.58 -20.80 21.95
CA GLU A 478 14.91 -22.13 22.49
C GLU A 478 14.33 -23.26 21.64
N ILE A 479 13.08 -23.14 21.17
CA ILE A 479 12.45 -24.12 20.26
C ILE A 479 13.27 -24.22 18.96
N LEU A 480 13.69 -23.09 18.39
CA LEU A 480 14.50 -23.06 17.18
C LEU A 480 15.87 -23.72 17.37
N ASP A 481 16.53 -23.45 18.50
CA ASP A 481 17.86 -23.96 18.83
C ASP A 481 17.82 -25.48 19.07
N LEU A 482 16.83 -25.97 19.82
CA LEU A 482 16.63 -27.40 20.08
C LEU A 482 16.32 -28.17 18.79
N ALA A 483 15.49 -27.60 17.92
CA ALA A 483 15.18 -28.18 16.61
C ALA A 483 16.33 -28.06 15.60
N LYS A 484 17.41 -27.34 15.93
CA LYS A 484 18.49 -26.97 15.00
C LYS A 484 17.93 -26.39 13.70
N ALA A 485 16.96 -25.48 13.81
CA ALA A 485 16.09 -25.06 12.70
C ALA A 485 16.85 -24.57 11.44
N TRP A 486 18.02 -23.95 11.60
CA TRP A 486 18.88 -23.51 10.49
C TRP A 486 20.11 -24.39 10.25
N TYR A 487 20.82 -24.76 11.32
CA TYR A 487 22.12 -25.45 11.26
C TYR A 487 22.03 -26.98 11.35
N GLY A 488 20.84 -27.54 11.50
CA GLY A 488 20.61 -28.98 11.47
C GLY A 488 20.96 -29.56 10.11
N GLY A 489 21.82 -30.59 10.09
CA GLY A 489 22.10 -31.35 8.89
C GLY A 489 20.85 -32.12 8.45
N HIS A 490 20.41 -31.89 7.21
CA HIS A 490 19.71 -32.94 6.46
C HIS A 490 20.74 -34.05 6.25
N ASN A 491 20.88 -34.99 7.19
CA ASN A 491 21.77 -36.12 7.00
C ASN A 491 21.22 -37.00 5.86
N GLY A 492 21.62 -36.67 4.64
CA GLY A 492 21.39 -37.41 3.38
C GLY A 492 22.18 -38.73 3.31
N LYS A 493 22.12 -39.54 4.36
CA LYS A 493 22.62 -40.93 4.39
C LYS A 493 21.67 -41.89 5.10
N GLN A 494 20.37 -41.61 5.10
CA GLN A 494 19.38 -42.67 5.27
C GLN A 494 18.73 -42.92 3.92
N ALA A 495 18.88 -44.15 3.43
CA ALA A 495 18.32 -44.61 2.18
C ALA A 495 16.80 -44.35 2.12
N PRO A 496 16.18 -44.21 0.93
CA PRO A 496 14.77 -43.87 0.76
C PRO A 496 13.74 -44.91 1.27
N GLY A 497 14.09 -45.81 2.19
CA GLY A 497 13.30 -47.02 2.46
C GLY A 497 13.10 -47.44 3.91
N VAL A 498 13.40 -46.63 4.95
CA VAL A 498 13.27 -47.12 6.35
C VAL A 498 12.55 -46.18 7.32
N LEU A 499 12.16 -44.95 6.94
CA LEU A 499 11.36 -44.07 7.82
C LEU A 499 9.92 -43.82 7.36
N SER A 500 9.48 -44.45 6.26
CA SER A 500 8.10 -44.36 5.78
C SER A 500 7.13 -45.32 6.48
N GLU A 501 7.59 -46.19 7.38
CA GLU A 501 6.77 -47.27 7.97
C GLU A 501 6.68 -47.29 9.50
N ILE A 502 6.80 -46.13 10.18
CA ILE A 502 6.34 -46.05 11.57
C ILE A 502 5.17 -45.06 11.66
N GLN A 503 3.97 -45.58 11.45
CA GLN A 503 2.67 -44.89 11.54
C GLN A 503 2.37 -44.21 12.89
N GLY A 504 3.31 -44.18 13.85
CA GLY A 504 3.15 -43.61 15.19
C GLY A 504 4.02 -42.38 15.53
N TYR A 505 4.86 -41.88 14.62
CA TYR A 505 5.88 -40.86 14.93
C TYR A 505 5.84 -39.59 14.06
N ARG A 506 4.64 -39.17 13.62
CA ARG A 506 4.48 -38.01 12.73
C ARG A 506 3.67 -36.90 13.41
N TRP A 507 4.15 -35.66 13.30
CA TRP A 507 3.35 -34.49 13.63
C TRP A 507 2.09 -34.47 12.76
N CYS A 508 0.92 -34.35 13.35
CA CYS A 508 -0.32 -34.18 12.60
C CYS A 508 -0.72 -32.71 12.61
N ILE A 509 -0.95 -32.14 11.42
CA ILE A 509 -1.48 -30.78 11.24
C ILE A 509 -2.81 -30.89 10.51
N GLU A 510 -3.87 -30.40 11.14
CA GLU A 510 -5.20 -30.35 10.56
C GLU A 510 -5.67 -28.90 10.44
N TRP A 511 -6.21 -28.52 9.30
CA TRP A 511 -6.86 -27.22 9.16
C TRP A 511 -8.32 -27.30 9.59
N VAL A 512 -8.69 -26.52 10.59
CA VAL A 512 -10.06 -26.44 11.07
C VAL A 512 -10.76 -25.24 10.43
N SER A 513 -11.64 -25.55 9.49
CA SER A 513 -12.47 -24.58 8.77
C SER A 513 -13.55 -23.97 9.68
N GLY A 514 -13.75 -22.65 9.60
CA GLY A 514 -14.70 -21.91 10.44
C GLY A 514 -14.39 -20.41 10.47
N ASN A 515 -15.08 -19.66 11.35
CA ASN A 515 -14.89 -18.21 11.46
C ASN A 515 -13.48 -17.89 12.00
N GLY A 516 -12.57 -17.51 11.10
CA GLY A 516 -11.15 -17.29 11.42
C GLY A 516 -10.30 -18.57 11.49
N GLY A 517 -10.51 -19.52 10.57
CA GLY A 517 -9.87 -20.85 10.50
C GLY A 517 -8.39 -20.93 10.93
N TYR A 518 -8.00 -22.10 11.44
CA TYR A 518 -6.71 -22.28 12.13
C TYR A 518 -6.12 -23.68 11.97
N ALA A 519 -4.81 -23.79 12.22
CA ALA A 519 -4.09 -25.05 12.24
C ALA A 519 -4.14 -25.69 13.63
N MET A 520 -4.64 -26.91 13.72
CA MET A 520 -4.57 -27.74 14.90
C MET A 520 -3.37 -28.68 14.78
N VAL A 521 -2.43 -28.60 15.72
CA VAL A 521 -1.19 -29.38 15.67
C VAL A 521 -1.11 -30.38 16.83
N THR A 522 -1.10 -31.66 16.49
CA THR A 522 -0.97 -32.78 17.43
C THR A 522 0.47 -33.33 17.37
N PRO A 523 1.16 -33.43 18.52
CA PRO A 523 2.53 -33.94 18.57
C PRO A 523 2.53 -35.47 18.42
N PRO A 524 3.66 -36.07 17.99
CA PRO A 524 3.80 -37.53 17.95
C PRO A 524 3.69 -38.17 19.33
N SER A 525 3.19 -39.41 19.41
CA SER A 525 3.05 -40.18 20.67
C SER A 525 4.41 -40.53 21.30
N SER A 526 4.57 -40.32 22.61
CA SER A 526 5.83 -40.20 23.34
C SER A 526 6.50 -41.49 23.83
N ASP A 527 6.20 -42.68 23.28
CA ASP A 527 6.51 -43.93 23.99
C ASP A 527 7.94 -44.48 23.85
N SER A 528 8.88 -43.89 23.09
CA SER A 528 10.26 -44.44 23.08
C SER A 528 11.45 -43.55 22.66
N LEU A 529 11.49 -42.24 22.95
CA LEU A 529 12.74 -41.46 22.81
C LEU A 529 12.95 -40.52 23.99
N ASP A 530 14.08 -40.67 24.69
CA ASP A 530 14.66 -39.73 25.66
C ASP A 530 15.13 -38.42 24.98
N MET A 531 14.26 -37.78 24.22
CA MET A 531 14.42 -36.38 23.86
C MET A 531 13.46 -35.63 24.79
N GLU A 532 14.01 -34.95 25.80
CA GLU A 532 13.23 -33.95 26.52
C GLU A 532 12.63 -33.00 25.48
N ASP A 533 11.33 -33.16 25.23
CA ASP A 533 10.54 -32.19 24.49
C ASP A 533 10.87 -30.82 25.12
N PRO A 534 11.15 -29.76 24.33
CA PRO A 534 11.23 -28.42 24.89
C PRO A 534 10.03 -28.27 25.80
N LYS A 535 10.19 -27.82 27.05
CA LYS A 535 9.09 -27.62 28.00
C LYS A 535 8.14 -26.53 27.48
N VAL A 536 7.41 -26.82 26.41
CA VAL A 536 6.32 -26.03 25.86
C VAL A 536 5.18 -26.30 26.82
N ALA A 537 4.95 -25.37 27.75
CA ALA A 537 3.80 -25.43 28.63
C ALA A 537 2.55 -25.72 27.78
N PRO A 538 1.82 -26.82 28.03
CA PRO A 538 0.74 -27.24 27.15
C PRO A 538 -0.37 -26.19 27.18
N LEU A 539 -0.47 -25.41 26.11
CA LEU A 539 -1.59 -24.52 25.87
C LEU A 539 -2.82 -25.40 25.64
N ARG A 540 -3.78 -25.36 26.57
CA ARG A 540 -5.06 -26.08 26.43
C ARG A 540 -5.89 -25.42 25.32
N LEU A 541 -5.71 -25.91 24.08
CA LEU A 541 -6.37 -25.45 22.85
C LEU A 541 -7.91 -25.32 23.01
N HIS A 542 -8.53 -26.25 23.74
CA HIS A 542 -9.98 -26.27 23.99
C HIS A 542 -10.48 -25.12 24.86
N THR A 543 -9.63 -24.50 25.69
CA THR A 543 -10.03 -23.38 26.55
C THR A 543 -9.98 -22.04 25.79
N VAL A 544 -9.11 -21.93 24.78
CA VAL A 544 -8.95 -20.74 23.90
C VAL A 544 -10.18 -20.54 23.00
N GLN A 545 -10.76 -21.63 22.47
CA GLN A 545 -11.94 -21.61 21.59
C GLN A 545 -13.21 -21.07 22.24
N ALA A 546 -13.35 -21.17 23.56
CA ALA A 546 -14.63 -20.91 24.22
C ALA A 546 -14.84 -19.44 24.67
N LYS A 547 -13.77 -18.63 24.80
CA LYS A 547 -13.88 -17.35 25.55
C LYS A 547 -13.09 -16.15 25.04
N ILE A 548 -12.38 -16.20 23.91
CA ILE A 548 -11.85 -14.98 23.25
C ILE A 548 -13.01 -14.27 22.52
N LYS A 549 -13.97 -13.76 23.30
CA LYS A 549 -15.01 -12.78 22.90
C LYS A 549 -14.87 -11.47 23.66
N ALA A 550 -13.71 -11.25 24.29
CA ALA A 550 -13.32 -10.00 24.92
C ALA A 550 -11.99 -9.53 24.32
N SER A 551 -12.10 -8.51 23.46
CA SER A 551 -10.99 -7.77 22.85
C SER A 551 -9.86 -7.49 23.84
N SER A 552 -8.66 -7.99 23.54
CA SER A 552 -7.43 -7.27 23.86
C SER A 552 -6.71 -7.06 22.54
N VAL A 553 -6.86 -5.87 21.95
CA VAL A 553 -5.97 -5.42 20.88
C VAL A 553 -4.54 -5.56 21.40
N LEU A 554 -3.69 -6.27 20.67
CA LEU A 554 -2.28 -6.38 21.05
C LEU A 554 -1.65 -4.99 20.89
N PRO A 555 -0.84 -4.52 21.86
CA PRO A 555 -0.04 -3.31 21.68
C PRO A 555 0.87 -3.44 20.45
N ASP A 556 1.20 -2.33 19.80
CA ASP A 556 2.04 -2.32 18.58
C ASP A 556 3.36 -3.07 18.77
N ALA A 557 4.01 -2.91 19.93
CA ALA A 557 5.24 -3.64 20.25
C ALA A 557 5.06 -5.18 20.30
N GLU A 558 3.89 -5.65 20.75
CA GLU A 558 3.57 -7.09 20.73
C GLU A 558 3.18 -7.56 19.32
N LEU A 559 2.54 -6.71 18.52
CA LEU A 559 2.28 -7.00 17.11
C LEU A 559 3.59 -7.15 16.34
N ASP A 560 4.51 -6.19 16.47
CA ASP A 560 5.82 -6.24 15.81
C ASP A 560 6.63 -7.48 16.20
N LEU A 561 6.58 -7.88 17.47
CA LEU A 561 7.21 -9.12 17.93
C LEU A 561 6.55 -10.37 17.33
N LEU A 562 5.22 -10.40 17.26
CA LEU A 562 4.48 -11.49 16.62
C LEU A 562 4.81 -11.58 15.12
N ALA A 563 4.94 -10.44 14.43
CA ALA A 563 5.41 -10.39 13.06
C ALA A 563 6.82 -10.97 12.91
N CYS A 564 7.76 -10.68 13.83
CA CYS A 564 9.08 -11.30 13.81
C CYS A 564 8.99 -12.84 13.86
N PHE A 565 8.08 -13.40 14.67
CA PHE A 565 7.87 -14.85 14.74
C PHE A 565 7.28 -15.41 13.44
N PHE A 566 6.30 -14.73 12.85
CA PHE A 566 5.72 -15.10 11.55
C PHE A 566 6.74 -15.03 10.41
N THR A 567 7.62 -14.03 10.41
CA THR A 567 8.70 -13.88 9.43
C THR A 567 9.71 -15.03 9.53
N ILE A 568 10.01 -15.55 10.73
CA ILE A 568 10.84 -16.77 10.87
C ILE A 568 10.17 -17.98 10.19
N VAL A 569 8.86 -18.18 10.38
CA VAL A 569 8.12 -19.27 9.74
C VAL A 569 8.21 -19.16 8.21
N LYS A 570 8.02 -17.95 7.67
CA LYS A 570 8.18 -17.68 6.23
C LYS A 570 9.59 -17.98 5.76
N ILE A 571 10.62 -17.47 6.44
CA ILE A 571 12.04 -17.69 6.06
C ILE A 571 12.36 -19.19 6.03
N LEU A 572 11.96 -19.95 7.05
CA LEU A 572 12.21 -21.38 7.14
C LEU A 572 11.46 -22.15 6.03
N PHE A 573 10.19 -21.80 5.77
CA PHE A 573 9.41 -22.41 4.70
C PHE A 573 10.03 -22.16 3.32
N VAL A 574 10.36 -20.92 2.98
CA VAL A 574 10.96 -20.55 1.68
C VAL A 574 12.33 -21.18 1.46
N ASN A 575 13.03 -21.59 2.53
CA ASN A 575 14.34 -22.25 2.45
C ASN A 575 14.28 -23.78 2.66
N GLY A 576 13.10 -24.38 2.59
CA GLY A 576 12.96 -25.85 2.62
C GLY A 576 13.12 -26.47 4.01
N ARG A 577 13.11 -25.67 5.08
CA ARG A 577 13.24 -26.13 6.47
C ARG A 577 11.88 -26.46 7.09
N LEU A 578 11.14 -27.36 6.45
CA LEU A 578 9.73 -27.61 6.77
C LEU A 578 9.54 -28.42 8.05
N SER A 579 10.48 -29.31 8.39
CA SER A 579 10.37 -30.25 9.51
C SER A 579 10.18 -29.60 10.89
N VAL A 580 10.67 -28.36 11.09
CA VAL A 580 10.53 -27.62 12.35
C VAL A 580 9.20 -26.87 12.45
N LEU A 581 8.56 -26.55 11.32
CA LEU A 581 7.38 -25.69 11.27
C LEU A 581 6.18 -26.19 12.10
N PRO A 582 5.86 -27.50 12.19
CA PRO A 582 4.77 -27.98 13.05
C PRO A 582 4.93 -27.52 14.51
N SER A 583 6.14 -27.60 15.06
CA SER A 583 6.43 -27.19 16.45
C SER A 583 6.23 -25.69 16.67
N LEU A 584 6.56 -24.86 15.68
CA LEU A 584 6.39 -23.42 15.72
C LEU A 584 4.90 -23.04 15.60
N ILE A 585 4.17 -23.65 14.68
CA ILE A 585 2.74 -23.41 14.47
C ILE A 585 1.95 -23.76 15.74
N ARG A 586 2.30 -24.87 16.41
CA ARG A 586 1.68 -25.27 17.69
C ARG A 586 1.74 -24.18 18.76
N VAL A 587 2.82 -23.40 18.84
CA VAL A 587 2.97 -22.33 19.83
C VAL A 587 2.47 -20.96 19.34
N LEU A 588 2.40 -20.74 18.03
CA LEU A 588 2.00 -19.48 17.42
C LEU A 588 0.49 -19.38 17.15
N GLU A 589 -0.18 -20.47 16.78
CA GLU A 589 -1.63 -20.46 16.50
C GLU A 589 -2.48 -19.90 17.64
N PRO A 590 -2.24 -20.25 18.92
CA PRO A 590 -2.99 -19.68 20.03
C PRO A 590 -2.85 -18.15 20.18
N LEU A 591 -1.78 -17.55 19.64
CA LEU A 591 -1.57 -16.10 19.66
C LEU A 591 -2.35 -15.41 18.54
N ARG A 592 -2.54 -16.09 17.40
CA ARG A 592 -3.27 -15.59 16.22
C ARG A 592 -4.79 -15.72 16.36
N LEU A 593 -5.23 -16.84 16.93
CA LEU A 593 -6.63 -17.23 17.03
C LEU A 593 -7.53 -16.16 17.66
N GLY A 594 -8.66 -15.89 17.00
CA GLY A 594 -9.66 -14.92 17.47
C GLY A 594 -9.27 -13.45 17.33
N ARG A 595 -8.19 -13.13 16.60
CA ARG A 595 -7.72 -11.75 16.37
C ARG A 595 -7.88 -11.35 14.90
N GLU A 596 -8.29 -10.10 14.66
CA GLU A 596 -8.37 -9.51 13.32
C GLU A 596 -7.00 -8.98 12.84
N LEU A 597 -5.96 -9.83 12.85
CA LEU A 597 -4.60 -9.39 12.51
C LEU A 597 -4.48 -8.83 11.07
N HIS A 598 -5.38 -9.22 10.17
CA HIS A 598 -5.47 -8.68 8.81
C HIS A 598 -5.80 -7.18 8.76
N ARG A 599 -6.31 -6.58 9.86
CA ARG A 599 -6.58 -5.14 10.01
C ARG A 599 -5.46 -4.38 10.74
N THR A 600 -4.34 -5.04 11.04
CA THR A 600 -3.23 -4.45 11.81
C THR A 600 -2.03 -4.15 10.92
N THR A 601 -0.99 -3.53 11.48
CA THR A 601 0.30 -3.27 10.81
C THR A 601 0.99 -4.54 10.32
N ILE A 602 0.70 -5.69 10.95
CA ILE A 602 1.32 -6.99 10.65
C ILE A 602 0.50 -7.87 9.69
N ARG A 603 -0.45 -7.26 8.96
CA ARG A 603 -1.38 -7.97 8.07
C ARG A 603 -0.67 -8.86 7.05
N ASN A 604 0.50 -8.45 6.57
CA ASN A 604 1.25 -9.17 5.55
C ASN A 604 1.94 -10.41 6.14
N GLU A 605 2.66 -10.26 7.24
CA GLU A 605 3.38 -11.34 7.92
C GLU A 605 2.40 -12.41 8.41
N GLN A 606 1.24 -11.98 8.94
CA GLN A 606 0.18 -12.89 9.34
C GLN A 606 -0.43 -13.63 8.13
N ALA A 607 -0.56 -12.99 6.96
CA ALA A 607 -1.11 -13.63 5.76
C ALA A 607 -0.17 -14.73 5.24
N TYR A 608 1.14 -14.45 5.17
CA TYR A 608 2.14 -15.47 4.83
C TYR A 608 2.13 -16.63 5.82
N TYR A 609 2.14 -16.32 7.12
CA TYR A 609 2.10 -17.34 8.16
C TYR A 609 0.84 -18.22 8.07
N ALA A 610 -0.34 -17.61 7.95
CA ALA A 610 -1.61 -18.34 7.87
C ALA A 610 -1.67 -19.23 6.62
N CYS A 611 -1.23 -18.72 5.46
CA CYS A 611 -1.14 -19.49 4.23
C CYS A 611 -0.20 -20.70 4.39
N ILE A 612 1.00 -20.50 4.95
CA ILE A 612 1.96 -21.58 5.21
C ILE A 612 1.38 -22.62 6.17
N ALA A 613 0.76 -22.18 7.27
CA ALA A 613 0.15 -23.08 8.25
C ALA A 613 -0.96 -23.96 7.64
N GLN A 614 -1.78 -23.37 6.76
CA GLN A 614 -2.81 -24.10 6.02
C GLN A 614 -2.20 -25.05 4.97
N LEU A 615 -1.16 -24.63 4.24
CA LEU A 615 -0.50 -25.47 3.24
C LEU A 615 0.17 -26.70 3.85
N LEU A 616 0.71 -26.58 5.06
CA LEU A 616 1.30 -27.71 5.79
C LEU A 616 0.27 -28.74 6.27
N SER A 617 -1.02 -28.39 6.36
CA SER A 617 -2.07 -29.39 6.63
C SER A 617 -2.45 -30.20 5.38
N ILE A 618 -1.90 -29.86 4.21
CA ILE A 618 -2.20 -30.51 2.94
C ILE A 618 -0.98 -31.36 2.56
N GLU A 619 -0.99 -32.62 2.98
CA GLU A 619 0.18 -33.51 2.82
C GLU A 619 0.43 -33.99 1.39
N ASN A 620 -0.56 -33.88 0.50
CA ASN A 620 -0.50 -34.45 -0.85
C ASN A 620 0.73 -33.99 -1.64
N ALA A 621 1.62 -34.92 -1.99
CA ALA A 621 2.89 -34.65 -2.68
C ALA A 621 3.85 -33.66 -1.98
N LEU A 622 3.61 -33.30 -0.71
CA LEU A 622 4.49 -32.39 0.04
C LEU A 622 5.74 -33.12 0.55
N VAL A 623 6.92 -32.60 0.21
CA VAL A 623 8.20 -33.10 0.70
C VAL A 623 8.59 -32.35 1.97
N MET A 624 8.50 -33.00 3.13
CA MET A 624 8.82 -32.39 4.44
C MET A 624 10.31 -32.18 4.68
N SER A 625 11.18 -32.80 3.88
CA SER A 625 12.64 -32.66 4.00
C SER A 625 13.31 -32.54 2.62
N PRO A 626 13.00 -31.46 1.88
CA PRO A 626 13.52 -31.27 0.53
C PRO A 626 15.03 -31.00 0.56
N PRO A 627 15.77 -31.31 -0.52
CA PRO A 627 17.18 -31.01 -0.61
C PRO A 627 17.42 -29.49 -0.56
N VAL A 628 18.20 -29.02 0.42
CA VAL A 628 18.45 -27.59 0.63
C VAL A 628 19.28 -26.97 -0.50
N SER A 629 20.27 -27.70 -1.03
CA SER A 629 21.11 -27.22 -2.13
C SER A 629 20.44 -27.47 -3.49
N PRO A 630 20.54 -26.52 -4.44
CA PRO A 630 20.22 -26.75 -5.85
C PRO A 630 20.91 -27.98 -6.44
N ASP A 631 22.16 -28.23 -6.05
CA ASP A 631 22.97 -29.36 -6.57
C ASP A 631 22.39 -30.73 -6.20
N GLY A 632 21.53 -30.78 -5.17
CA GLY A 632 20.91 -32.03 -4.71
C GLY A 632 19.74 -32.51 -5.56
N CYS A 633 19.25 -31.70 -6.51
CA CYS A 633 18.14 -32.06 -7.41
C CYS A 633 18.22 -31.21 -8.70
N PRO A 634 19.07 -31.60 -9.67
CA PRO A 634 19.30 -30.82 -10.90
C PRO A 634 18.05 -30.70 -11.79
N ASP A 635 17.10 -31.64 -11.67
CA ASP A 635 15.90 -31.68 -12.52
C ASP A 635 14.69 -30.92 -11.94
N ALA A 636 14.88 -30.21 -10.82
CA ALA A 636 13.82 -29.42 -10.19
C ALA A 636 13.30 -28.30 -11.10
N ILE A 637 12.02 -27.96 -10.93
CA ILE A 637 11.41 -26.79 -11.58
C ILE A 637 11.31 -25.67 -10.55
N TYR A 638 11.82 -24.49 -10.90
CA TYR A 638 11.71 -23.31 -10.06
C TYR A 638 10.41 -22.57 -10.37
N ILE A 639 9.61 -22.30 -9.34
CA ILE A 639 8.40 -21.49 -9.45
C ILE A 639 8.75 -20.08 -9.00
N CYS A 640 8.98 -19.19 -9.97
CA CYS A 640 9.34 -17.80 -9.73
C CYS A 640 8.10 -16.92 -9.79
N GLY A 641 7.60 -16.47 -8.64
CA GLY A 641 6.32 -15.78 -8.59
C GLY A 641 6.10 -14.98 -7.30
N ASP A 642 4.91 -14.41 -7.18
CA ASP A 642 4.45 -13.77 -5.94
C ASP A 642 4.03 -14.81 -4.87
N SER A 643 3.15 -14.43 -3.93
CA SER A 643 2.68 -15.31 -2.86
C SER A 643 1.99 -16.57 -3.37
N HIS A 644 1.50 -16.61 -4.62
CA HIS A 644 0.93 -17.82 -5.21
C HIS A 644 1.94 -18.96 -5.39
N THR A 645 3.24 -18.64 -5.42
CA THR A 645 4.33 -19.62 -5.38
C THR A 645 4.21 -20.57 -4.19
N LEU A 646 3.68 -20.11 -3.05
CA LEU A 646 3.60 -20.90 -1.82
C LEU A 646 2.77 -22.19 -2.00
N ALA A 647 1.70 -22.14 -2.80
CA ALA A 647 0.83 -23.30 -3.03
C ALA A 647 1.57 -24.47 -3.70
N THR A 648 2.58 -24.17 -4.51
CA THR A 648 3.40 -25.13 -5.24
C THR A 648 4.64 -25.58 -4.46
N ALA A 649 5.06 -24.81 -3.46
CA ALA A 649 6.37 -24.92 -2.85
C ALA A 649 6.59 -26.30 -2.20
N TRP A 650 7.72 -26.92 -2.55
CA TRP A 650 8.19 -28.19 -1.99
C TRP A 650 7.27 -29.37 -2.25
N ARG A 651 6.50 -29.30 -3.34
CA ARG A 651 5.67 -30.42 -3.80
C ARG A 651 6.30 -31.10 -5.00
N GLU A 652 6.09 -32.39 -5.10
CA GLU A 652 6.49 -33.17 -6.27
C GLU A 652 5.35 -33.25 -7.29
N ILE A 653 5.73 -33.24 -8.56
CA ILE A 653 4.85 -33.46 -9.70
C ILE A 653 5.43 -34.50 -10.65
N SER A 654 4.59 -35.15 -11.47
CA SER A 654 5.01 -36.22 -12.39
C SER A 654 4.47 -36.09 -13.83
N PRO A 655 4.82 -35.03 -14.58
CA PRO A 655 4.30 -34.79 -15.94
C PRO A 655 4.64 -35.93 -16.94
N HIS A 656 5.80 -36.57 -16.78
CA HIS A 656 6.28 -37.69 -17.61
C HIS A 656 6.49 -38.99 -16.83
N GLY A 657 5.89 -39.10 -15.64
CA GLY A 657 6.07 -40.25 -14.74
C GLY A 657 7.34 -40.21 -13.88
N GLU A 658 8.19 -39.21 -14.07
CA GLU A 658 9.34 -38.92 -13.18
C GLU A 658 8.96 -37.85 -12.15
N GLN A 659 9.32 -38.09 -10.88
CA GLN A 659 9.05 -37.14 -9.79
C GLN A 659 9.97 -35.93 -9.90
N ILE A 660 9.37 -34.75 -10.03
CA ILE A 660 10.05 -33.47 -10.15
C ILE A 660 9.63 -32.57 -8.99
N LEU A 661 10.61 -32.10 -8.22
CA LEU A 661 10.38 -31.18 -7.12
C LEU A 661 10.13 -29.75 -7.64
N LEU A 662 9.08 -29.11 -7.13
CA LEU A 662 8.80 -27.68 -7.31
C LEU A 662 9.49 -26.86 -6.23
N ARG A 663 10.47 -26.04 -6.63
CA ARG A 663 11.24 -25.18 -5.73
C ARG A 663 10.70 -23.74 -5.75
N PRO A 664 10.35 -23.14 -4.61
CA PRO A 664 9.87 -21.77 -4.59
C PRO A 664 11.01 -20.77 -4.85
N ALA A 665 10.75 -19.80 -5.73
CA ALA A 665 11.54 -18.60 -5.94
C ALA A 665 10.63 -17.38 -5.72
N LEU A 666 10.35 -17.09 -4.44
CA LEU A 666 9.36 -16.09 -4.03
C LEU A 666 9.87 -14.65 -4.23
N VAL A 667 9.12 -13.86 -4.99
CA VAL A 667 9.30 -12.41 -5.14
C VAL A 667 8.11 -11.67 -4.53
N THR A 668 8.36 -10.82 -3.53
CA THR A 668 7.27 -10.18 -2.79
C THR A 668 6.81 -8.86 -3.42
N GLY A 669 5.52 -8.74 -3.74
CA GLY A 669 4.88 -7.47 -4.13
C GLY A 669 5.20 -6.99 -5.54
N LEU A 670 5.60 -7.90 -6.44
CA LEU A 670 5.92 -7.54 -7.82
C LEU A 670 4.65 -7.32 -8.66
N LYS A 671 4.68 -6.23 -9.43
CA LYS A 671 3.80 -5.98 -10.57
C LYS A 671 4.68 -6.05 -11.82
N HIS A 672 4.17 -6.53 -12.95
CA HIS A 672 4.87 -6.42 -14.23
C HIS A 672 5.29 -4.96 -14.49
N TRP A 673 4.42 -4.01 -14.16
CA TRP A 673 4.72 -2.58 -14.27
C TRP A 673 5.96 -2.13 -13.49
N HIS A 674 6.30 -2.77 -12.36
CA HIS A 674 7.48 -2.41 -11.56
C HIS A 674 8.81 -2.67 -12.28
N LEU A 675 8.82 -3.51 -13.32
CA LEU A 675 10.04 -3.97 -13.98
C LEU A 675 10.60 -3.01 -15.04
N ARG A 676 9.82 -2.00 -15.46
CA ARG A 676 10.24 -0.96 -16.40
C ARG A 676 11.59 -0.33 -16.05
N LYS A 677 12.33 0.13 -17.07
CA LYS A 677 13.74 0.51 -16.97
C LYS A 677 14.00 1.58 -15.91
N GLU A 678 13.17 2.60 -15.84
CA GLU A 678 13.28 3.75 -14.94
C GLU A 678 12.82 3.49 -13.50
N SER A 679 12.20 2.34 -13.23
CA SER A 679 11.77 1.98 -11.88
C SER A 679 12.96 1.70 -10.96
N THR A 680 12.96 2.34 -9.80
CA THR A 680 13.92 2.13 -8.69
C THR A 680 13.27 1.45 -7.47
N PHE A 681 12.05 0.93 -7.62
CA PHE A 681 11.29 0.37 -6.50
C PHE A 681 11.83 -1.00 -6.08
N TYR A 682 11.92 -1.27 -4.76
CA TYR A 682 12.59 -2.47 -4.24
C TYR A 682 12.04 -3.82 -4.75
N PRO A 683 10.76 -4.02 -5.11
CA PRO A 683 10.32 -5.29 -5.67
C PRO A 683 11.03 -5.65 -6.97
N LYS A 684 11.44 -4.66 -7.79
CA LYS A 684 12.27 -4.91 -8.97
C LYS A 684 13.65 -5.43 -8.55
N LEU A 685 14.25 -4.87 -7.51
CA LEU A 685 15.53 -5.35 -7.00
C LEU A 685 15.39 -6.76 -6.41
N ASN A 686 14.33 -7.03 -5.65
CA ASN A 686 14.02 -8.37 -5.13
C ASN A 686 13.89 -9.39 -6.25
N PHE A 687 13.14 -9.05 -7.30
CA PHE A 687 13.00 -9.88 -8.50
C PHE A 687 14.37 -10.27 -9.09
N TRP A 688 15.25 -9.29 -9.31
CA TRP A 688 16.58 -9.58 -9.86
C TRP A 688 17.47 -10.42 -8.94
N HIS A 689 17.38 -10.23 -7.62
CA HIS A 689 18.09 -11.10 -6.67
C HIS A 689 17.56 -12.53 -6.67
N VAL A 690 16.23 -12.70 -6.71
CA VAL A 690 15.61 -14.03 -6.76
C VAL A 690 15.97 -14.75 -8.05
N VAL A 691 15.81 -14.09 -9.20
CA VAL A 691 16.19 -14.62 -10.51
C VAL A 691 17.66 -15.01 -10.57
N ALA A 692 18.56 -14.16 -10.05
CA ALA A 692 20.00 -14.43 -10.04
C ALA A 692 20.41 -15.60 -9.12
N ASN A 693 19.56 -15.99 -8.17
CA ASN A 693 19.80 -17.15 -7.29
C ASN A 693 19.29 -18.47 -7.88
N ILE A 694 18.55 -18.44 -9.00
CA ILE A 694 18.17 -19.66 -9.72
C ILE A 694 19.37 -20.09 -10.59
N PRO A 695 19.81 -21.36 -10.54
CA PRO A 695 20.90 -21.84 -11.38
C PRO A 695 20.61 -21.65 -12.87
N SER A 696 21.58 -21.18 -13.64
CA SER A 696 21.46 -21.06 -15.10
C SER A 696 21.01 -22.38 -15.73
N LYS A 697 20.29 -22.30 -16.85
CA LYS A 697 19.72 -23.46 -17.58
C LYS A 697 18.66 -24.26 -16.83
N SER A 698 18.19 -23.76 -15.68
CA SER A 698 17.05 -24.36 -14.98
C SER A 698 15.75 -24.20 -15.75
N ARG A 699 14.80 -25.11 -15.49
CA ARG A 699 13.39 -24.92 -15.85
C ARG A 699 12.74 -23.95 -14.86
N VAL A 700 12.10 -22.91 -15.38
CA VAL A 700 11.49 -21.85 -14.56
C VAL A 700 10.06 -21.58 -15.02
N ILE A 701 9.12 -21.66 -14.09
CA ILE A 701 7.74 -21.24 -14.29
C ILE A 701 7.58 -19.85 -13.66
N PHE A 702 7.24 -18.86 -14.48
CA PHE A 702 6.95 -17.51 -13.99
C PHE A 702 5.46 -17.35 -13.67
N LEU A 703 5.17 -16.84 -12.47
CA LEU A 703 3.82 -16.66 -11.93
C LEU A 703 3.68 -15.23 -11.36
N PHE A 704 3.40 -14.29 -12.25
CA PHE A 704 3.24 -12.86 -11.94
C PHE A 704 2.05 -12.27 -12.69
N GLY A 705 1.56 -11.11 -12.23
CA GLY A 705 0.51 -10.33 -12.90
C GLY A 705 -0.82 -10.24 -12.14
N GLU A 706 -1.00 -11.00 -11.05
CA GLU A 706 -2.23 -10.93 -10.24
C GLU A 706 -2.41 -9.54 -9.64
N ILE A 707 -1.34 -8.94 -9.11
CA ILE A 707 -1.38 -7.61 -8.50
C ILE A 707 -1.61 -6.51 -9.56
N ASP A 708 -1.11 -6.68 -10.78
CA ASP A 708 -1.41 -5.78 -11.90
C ASP A 708 -2.91 -5.77 -12.19
N CYS A 709 -3.56 -6.94 -12.16
CA CYS A 709 -5.00 -7.07 -12.34
C CYS A 709 -5.79 -6.55 -11.12
N ARG A 710 -5.34 -6.81 -9.89
CA ARG A 710 -6.09 -6.44 -8.70
C ARG A 710 -6.25 -4.94 -8.52
N GLU A 711 -5.17 -4.20 -8.74
CA GLU A 711 -5.15 -2.76 -8.46
C GLU A 711 -4.33 -1.96 -9.48
N GLY A 712 -3.29 -2.53 -10.09
CA GLY A 712 -2.33 -1.78 -10.90
C GLY A 712 -2.94 -1.10 -12.13
N ILE A 713 -3.65 -1.86 -12.97
CA ILE A 713 -4.16 -1.38 -14.26
C ILE A 713 -5.34 -0.43 -14.07
N LEU A 714 -6.26 -0.77 -13.16
CA LEU A 714 -7.43 0.06 -12.88
C LEU A 714 -7.01 1.43 -12.31
N GLU A 715 -6.06 1.44 -11.38
CA GLU A 715 -5.53 2.69 -10.82
C GLU A 715 -4.81 3.54 -11.89
N ALA A 716 -4.07 2.91 -12.80
CA ALA A 716 -3.38 3.63 -13.88
C ALA A 716 -4.37 4.28 -14.86
N VAL A 717 -5.45 3.57 -15.20
CA VAL A 717 -6.53 4.10 -16.05
C VAL A 717 -7.28 5.23 -15.36
N GLU A 718 -7.60 5.09 -14.07
CA GLU A 718 -8.24 6.14 -13.27
C GLU A 718 -7.37 7.40 -13.17
N LYS A 719 -6.04 7.23 -13.23
CA LYS A 719 -5.06 8.33 -13.28
C LYS A 719 -4.79 8.87 -14.69
N CYS A 720 -5.57 8.48 -15.70
CA CYS A 720 -5.38 8.86 -17.10
C CYS A 720 -4.02 8.49 -17.68
N LYS A 721 -3.33 7.51 -17.10
CA LYS A 721 -2.04 7.04 -17.65
C LYS A 721 -2.24 6.20 -18.92
N TYR A 722 -3.37 5.50 -18.99
CA TYR A 722 -3.83 4.76 -20.16
C TYR A 722 -5.28 5.14 -20.42
N GLU A 723 -5.67 5.23 -21.68
CA GLU A 723 -7.05 5.59 -22.04
C GLU A 723 -7.99 4.42 -21.79
N THR A 724 -7.50 3.19 -22.02
CA THR A 724 -8.28 1.96 -21.84
C THR A 724 -7.58 0.94 -20.95
N ILE A 725 -8.39 0.08 -20.32
CA ILE A 725 -7.90 -1.08 -19.57
C ILE A 725 -7.02 -1.96 -20.46
N LYS A 726 -7.45 -2.22 -21.71
CA LYS A 726 -6.71 -3.07 -22.66
C LYS A 726 -5.30 -2.52 -22.92
N GLU A 727 -5.19 -1.22 -23.16
CA GLU A 727 -3.90 -0.55 -23.35
C GLU A 727 -2.99 -0.74 -22.14
N GLY A 728 -3.53 -0.55 -20.92
CA GLY A 728 -2.79 -0.80 -19.69
C GLY A 728 -2.32 -2.26 -19.53
N MET A 729 -3.15 -3.23 -19.94
CA MET A 729 -2.78 -4.65 -19.95
C MET A 729 -1.63 -4.91 -20.93
N GLU A 730 -1.78 -4.48 -22.19
CA GLU A 730 -0.79 -4.69 -23.25
C GLU A 730 0.56 -4.09 -22.88
N HIS A 731 0.55 -2.89 -22.29
CA HIS A 731 1.77 -2.24 -21.83
C HIS A 731 2.44 -2.99 -20.65
N ALA A 732 1.67 -3.41 -19.65
CA ALA A 732 2.21 -4.18 -18.52
C ALA A 732 2.81 -5.52 -18.98
N ILE A 733 2.11 -6.25 -19.86
CA ILE A 733 2.61 -7.50 -20.46
C ILE A 733 3.88 -7.24 -21.26
N GLY A 734 3.91 -6.18 -22.08
CA GLY A 734 5.08 -5.79 -22.87
C GLY A 734 6.33 -5.59 -22.02
N ILE A 735 6.21 -4.86 -20.91
CA ILE A 735 7.31 -4.66 -19.95
C ILE A 735 7.85 -6.00 -19.44
N PHE A 736 6.97 -6.92 -19.05
CA PHE A 736 7.40 -8.21 -18.53
C PHE A 736 8.09 -9.06 -19.62
N MET A 737 7.55 -9.09 -20.84
CA MET A 737 8.13 -9.85 -21.95
C MET A 737 9.51 -9.31 -22.38
N GLU A 738 9.72 -7.99 -22.32
CA GLU A 738 11.05 -7.40 -22.54
C GLU A 738 12.06 -7.89 -21.49
N VAL A 739 11.67 -7.84 -20.21
CA VAL A 739 12.55 -8.32 -19.12
C VAL A 739 12.76 -9.83 -19.16
N LEU A 740 11.75 -10.59 -19.58
CA LEU A 740 11.87 -12.03 -19.77
C LEU A 740 12.92 -12.36 -20.85
N SER A 741 12.97 -11.58 -21.93
CA SER A 741 14.00 -11.70 -22.97
C SER A 741 15.40 -11.50 -22.39
N ASP A 742 15.61 -10.46 -21.59
CA ASP A 742 16.90 -10.19 -20.93
C ASP A 742 17.31 -11.36 -20.00
N ILE A 743 16.33 -11.97 -19.32
CA ILE A 743 16.57 -13.11 -18.42
C ILE A 743 16.96 -14.36 -19.20
N VAL A 744 16.22 -14.70 -20.25
CA VAL A 744 16.51 -15.88 -21.08
C VAL A 744 17.89 -15.75 -21.74
N GLU A 745 18.23 -14.57 -22.25
CA GLU A 745 19.55 -14.29 -22.82
C GLU A 745 20.67 -14.47 -21.79
N LYS A 746 20.46 -13.98 -20.56
CA LYS A 746 21.50 -13.97 -19.53
C LYS A 746 21.67 -15.30 -18.81
N PHE A 747 20.59 -16.01 -18.52
CA PHE A 747 20.60 -17.20 -17.65
C PHE A 747 20.30 -18.50 -18.39
N GLU A 748 19.94 -18.43 -19.69
CA GLU A 748 19.61 -19.59 -20.53
C GLU A 748 18.49 -20.46 -19.94
N PHE A 749 17.55 -19.88 -19.18
CA PHE A 749 16.45 -20.63 -18.58
C PHE A 749 15.54 -21.25 -19.63
N ASP A 750 14.99 -22.42 -19.30
CA ASP A 750 13.87 -23.02 -20.03
C ASP A 750 12.56 -22.54 -19.39
N VAL A 751 11.86 -21.65 -20.09
CA VAL A 751 10.85 -20.77 -19.49
C VAL A 751 9.43 -21.21 -19.84
N TYR A 752 8.59 -21.25 -18.80
CA TYR A 752 7.16 -21.42 -18.91
C TYR A 752 6.43 -20.28 -18.20
N ILE A 753 5.27 -19.89 -18.74
CA ILE A 753 4.41 -18.86 -18.16
C ILE A 753 3.18 -19.52 -17.58
N HIS A 754 3.00 -19.36 -16.27
CA HIS A 754 1.77 -19.77 -15.59
C HIS A 754 0.68 -18.71 -15.83
N PRO A 755 -0.57 -19.12 -16.15
CA PRO A 755 -1.67 -18.17 -16.24
C PRO A 755 -1.86 -17.38 -14.95
N VAL A 756 -2.17 -16.10 -15.05
CA VAL A 756 -2.55 -15.30 -13.88
C VAL A 756 -3.76 -15.96 -13.21
N VAL A 757 -3.69 -16.10 -11.89
CA VAL A 757 -4.64 -16.89 -11.11
C VAL A 757 -5.96 -16.13 -10.86
N PRO A 758 -7.14 -16.72 -11.16
CA PRO A 758 -8.44 -16.06 -11.06
C PRO A 758 -9.10 -16.17 -9.67
N VAL A 759 -8.32 -15.96 -8.61
CA VAL A 759 -8.73 -16.24 -7.22
C VAL A 759 -9.82 -15.31 -6.71
N LEU A 760 -9.63 -13.99 -6.82
CA LEU A 760 -10.56 -12.98 -6.30
C LEU A 760 -11.78 -12.84 -7.22
N ASP A 761 -12.96 -12.76 -6.62
CA ASP A 761 -14.22 -12.61 -7.38
C ASP A 761 -14.26 -11.26 -8.12
N GLU A 762 -13.77 -10.21 -7.46
CA GLU A 762 -13.83 -8.82 -7.92
C GLU A 762 -12.98 -8.55 -9.16
N THR A 763 -11.88 -9.30 -9.33
CA THR A 763 -10.86 -9.05 -10.37
C THR A 763 -10.84 -10.14 -11.45
N ARG A 764 -11.64 -11.20 -11.30
CA ARG A 764 -11.61 -12.38 -12.17
C ARG A 764 -11.83 -12.08 -13.64
N SER A 765 -12.79 -11.22 -13.97
CA SER A 765 -13.07 -10.85 -15.37
C SER A 765 -11.88 -10.14 -16.01
N LEU A 766 -11.16 -9.34 -15.22
CA LEU A 766 -9.94 -8.66 -15.64
C LEU A 766 -8.81 -9.65 -15.84
N VAL A 767 -8.61 -10.60 -14.92
CA VAL A 767 -7.62 -11.69 -15.03
C VAL A 767 -7.86 -12.54 -16.29
N ILE A 768 -9.10 -12.93 -16.57
CA ILE A 768 -9.46 -13.67 -17.79
C ILE A 768 -9.05 -12.89 -19.04
N SER A 769 -9.34 -11.59 -19.07
CA SER A 769 -8.99 -10.72 -20.21
C SER A 769 -7.47 -10.54 -20.33
N TYR A 770 -6.77 -10.40 -19.20
CA TYR A 770 -5.31 -10.31 -19.13
C TYR A 770 -4.64 -11.57 -19.68
N ASN A 771 -5.07 -12.76 -19.24
CA ASN A 771 -4.52 -14.03 -19.68
C ASN A 771 -4.69 -14.25 -21.18
N LYS A 772 -5.82 -13.85 -21.77
CA LYS A 772 -6.00 -13.94 -23.24
C LYS A 772 -4.98 -13.10 -24.00
N LEU A 773 -4.71 -11.88 -23.54
CA LEU A 773 -3.70 -11.01 -24.15
C LEU A 773 -2.29 -11.53 -23.89
N PHE A 774 -2.03 -12.05 -22.69
CA PHE A 774 -0.72 -12.53 -22.28
C PHE A 774 -0.34 -13.81 -23.04
N GLN A 775 -1.26 -14.78 -23.12
CA GLN A 775 -1.09 -15.99 -23.92
C GLN A 775 -0.77 -15.65 -25.37
N LYS A 776 -1.56 -14.77 -26.00
CA LYS A 776 -1.30 -14.32 -27.38
C LYS A 776 0.13 -13.77 -27.53
N ARG A 777 0.58 -12.95 -26.59
CA ARG A 777 1.92 -12.34 -26.63
C ARG A 777 3.04 -13.36 -26.39
N VAL A 778 2.79 -14.38 -25.58
CA VAL A 778 3.71 -15.50 -25.35
C VAL A 778 3.80 -16.40 -26.58
N ASP A 779 2.67 -16.74 -27.21
CA ASP A 779 2.61 -17.54 -28.44
C ASP A 779 3.30 -16.86 -29.64
N GLU A 780 3.35 -15.53 -29.66
CA GLU A 780 4.12 -14.74 -30.63
C GLU A 780 5.64 -14.75 -30.36
N SER A 781 6.09 -15.32 -29.24
CA SER A 781 7.49 -15.35 -28.80
C SER A 781 8.07 -16.76 -28.82
N SER A 782 9.36 -16.88 -29.11
CA SER A 782 10.09 -18.15 -29.05
C SER A 782 10.87 -18.36 -27.74
N ILE A 783 10.82 -17.40 -26.80
CA ILE A 783 11.65 -17.44 -25.57
C ILE A 783 10.99 -18.18 -24.41
N SER A 784 9.70 -18.50 -24.51
CA SER A 784 8.90 -19.04 -23.41
C SER A 784 7.68 -19.81 -23.91
N ARG A 785 7.13 -20.73 -23.11
CA ARG A 785 5.90 -21.48 -23.43
C ARG A 785 4.76 -21.14 -22.48
N TRP A 786 3.54 -20.99 -22.99
CA TRP A 786 2.34 -20.81 -22.16
C TRP A 786 1.84 -22.14 -21.59
N LEU A 787 1.48 -22.16 -20.31
CA LEU A 787 0.86 -23.34 -19.67
C LEU A 787 -0.66 -23.24 -19.74
N ASP A 788 -1.25 -23.99 -20.67
CA ASP A 788 -2.66 -23.85 -21.04
C ASP A 788 -3.60 -24.65 -20.12
N PHE A 789 -3.90 -24.10 -18.94
CA PHE A 789 -4.86 -24.69 -17.99
C PHE A 789 -5.75 -23.67 -17.27
N HIS A 790 -5.80 -22.41 -17.73
CA HIS A 790 -6.60 -21.37 -17.08
C HIS A 790 -8.10 -21.72 -17.06
N ASP A 791 -8.63 -22.17 -18.19
CA ASP A 791 -10.05 -22.50 -18.34
C ASP A 791 -10.46 -23.69 -17.45
N ASP A 792 -9.50 -24.55 -17.09
CA ASP A 792 -9.72 -25.63 -16.13
C ASP A 792 -9.85 -25.14 -14.69
N LEU A 793 -9.36 -23.94 -14.35
CA LEU A 793 -9.48 -23.37 -13.00
C LEU A 793 -10.86 -22.79 -12.72
N VAL A 794 -11.59 -22.40 -13.76
CA VAL A 794 -12.87 -21.70 -13.65
C VAL A 794 -14.04 -22.56 -14.13
N CYS A 795 -15.25 -22.23 -13.68
CA CYS A 795 -16.48 -22.86 -14.11
C CYS A 795 -17.68 -21.91 -14.06
N GLY A 796 -18.71 -22.19 -14.86
CA GLY A 796 -19.99 -21.48 -14.87
C GLY A 796 -19.98 -20.13 -15.60
N ASP A 797 -21.15 -19.50 -15.64
CA ASP A 797 -21.38 -18.16 -16.21
C ASP A 797 -22.24 -17.34 -15.22
N PRO A 798 -21.72 -16.24 -14.62
CA PRO A 798 -20.37 -15.70 -14.79
C PRO A 798 -19.29 -16.66 -14.23
N PRO A 799 -18.04 -16.59 -14.74
CA PRO A 799 -16.95 -17.46 -14.31
C PRO A 799 -16.69 -17.40 -12.80
N LYS A 800 -16.53 -18.56 -12.17
CA LYS A 800 -16.15 -18.72 -10.76
C LYS A 800 -14.96 -19.63 -10.63
N LEU A 801 -14.08 -19.37 -9.66
CA LEU A 801 -13.04 -20.33 -9.29
C LEU A 801 -13.71 -21.61 -8.78
N ARG A 802 -13.29 -22.75 -9.33
CA ARG A 802 -13.78 -24.06 -8.93
C ARG A 802 -13.55 -24.31 -7.43
N PRO A 803 -14.55 -24.82 -6.68
CA PRO A 803 -14.46 -24.96 -5.23
C PRO A 803 -13.23 -25.75 -4.74
N GLU A 804 -12.85 -26.80 -5.47
CA GLU A 804 -11.71 -27.66 -5.17
C GLU A 804 -10.34 -26.95 -5.24
N PHE A 805 -10.27 -25.78 -5.88
CA PHE A 805 -9.06 -24.97 -6.01
C PHE A 805 -9.03 -23.78 -5.05
N ARG A 806 -10.01 -23.64 -4.15
CA ARG A 806 -10.03 -22.56 -3.15
C ARG A 806 -9.23 -22.96 -1.91
N LEU A 807 -8.28 -22.11 -1.50
CA LEU A 807 -7.53 -22.31 -0.25
C LEU A 807 -8.05 -21.40 0.87
N ASP A 808 -7.80 -20.10 0.76
CA ASP A 808 -8.01 -19.10 1.82
C ASP A 808 -8.79 -17.85 1.33
N GLY A 809 -9.32 -17.91 0.12
CA GLY A 809 -9.97 -16.78 -0.57
C GLY A 809 -9.01 -15.89 -1.37
N THR A 810 -7.69 -16.08 -1.21
CA THR A 810 -6.65 -15.30 -1.90
C THR A 810 -5.62 -16.16 -2.62
N HIS A 811 -5.50 -17.46 -2.32
CA HIS A 811 -4.57 -18.39 -2.94
C HIS A 811 -5.26 -19.64 -3.51
N LEU A 812 -4.59 -20.32 -4.44
CA LEU A 812 -5.03 -21.60 -4.98
C LEU A 812 -4.69 -22.75 -4.03
N HIS A 813 -5.58 -23.73 -3.95
CA HIS A 813 -5.33 -24.98 -3.25
C HIS A 813 -4.44 -25.90 -4.10
N PRO A 814 -3.41 -26.59 -3.55
CA PRO A 814 -2.45 -27.43 -4.30
C PRO A 814 -3.05 -28.57 -5.15
N SER A 815 -4.34 -28.87 -5.04
CA SER A 815 -5.05 -29.82 -5.91
C SER A 815 -4.98 -29.43 -7.39
N TYR A 816 -4.76 -28.15 -7.70
CA TYR A 816 -4.60 -27.67 -9.07
C TYR A 816 -3.31 -28.16 -9.75
N LEU A 817 -2.34 -28.70 -8.99
CA LEU A 817 -1.07 -29.18 -9.55
C LEU A 817 -1.26 -30.29 -10.60
N SER A 818 -2.33 -31.07 -10.51
CA SER A 818 -2.71 -32.03 -11.58
C SER A 818 -2.93 -31.35 -12.94
N LYS A 819 -3.43 -30.11 -12.95
CA LYS A 819 -3.61 -29.29 -14.15
C LYS A 819 -2.32 -28.69 -14.66
N LEU A 820 -1.46 -28.30 -13.73
CA LEU A 820 -0.11 -27.86 -14.05
C LEU A 820 0.71 -28.99 -14.71
N GLU A 821 0.63 -30.21 -14.18
CA GLU A 821 1.28 -31.40 -14.74
C GLU A 821 0.85 -31.70 -16.18
N GLU A 822 -0.47 -31.70 -16.41
CA GLU A 822 -1.06 -31.92 -17.74
C GLU A 822 -0.57 -30.86 -18.74
N ALA A 823 -0.59 -29.59 -18.34
CA ALA A 823 -0.12 -28.49 -19.18
C ALA A 823 1.39 -28.54 -19.47
N LEU A 824 2.22 -28.87 -18.48
CA LEU A 824 3.67 -29.05 -18.66
C LEU A 824 3.96 -30.16 -19.67
N LYS A 825 3.28 -31.30 -19.52
CA LYS A 825 3.43 -32.43 -20.45
C LYS A 825 3.10 -32.04 -21.89
N LEU A 826 2.04 -31.26 -22.09
CA LEU A 826 1.63 -30.77 -23.41
C LEU A 826 2.59 -29.71 -23.97
N ALA A 827 3.11 -28.83 -23.11
CA ALA A 827 4.07 -27.80 -23.51
C ALA A 827 5.43 -28.40 -23.91
N ASP A 828 5.88 -29.45 -23.23
CA ASP A 828 7.14 -30.15 -23.56
C ASP A 828 7.07 -30.92 -24.89
N ALA A 829 5.87 -31.30 -25.31
CA ALA A 829 5.65 -32.01 -26.57
C ALA A 829 5.60 -31.08 -27.80
N ARG A 830 5.56 -29.76 -27.61
CA ARG A 830 5.52 -28.74 -28.65
C ARG A 830 6.90 -28.11 -28.82
#